data_AF-A0A7H8YU12-F1
#
_entry.id   AF-A0A7H8YU12-F1
#
_cell.length_a   1.000
_cell.length_b   1.000
_cell.length_c   1.000
_cell.angle_alpha   90.00
_cell.angle_beta   90.00
_cell.angle_gamma   90.00
#
_symmetry.space_group_name_H-M   'P 1'
#
loop_
_entity.id
_entity.type
_entity.pdbx_description
1 polymer ?
#
loop_
_entity_poly.entity_id
_entity_poly.type
_entity_poly.pdbx_seq_one_letter_code
_entity_poly.pdbx_strand_id
1 'polypeptide(L)'
;MENNSNFTGYRTNHPDDIAHFASVRSFQDFLVDKTNPVVMVTLTINDKGFLDNATFETHLTQHTNAHDEFTIIVNDTAIDDFKGQVMKNSKDLLGENITIHFHQFGSVIYSFKGIIANICNKKNEGGGYGTLHISGYAPSIVLDGGKTCQSYENKTLPEIIAEATAEYPQESQIHIEGLINNEEKIPYTVQYNESDYQFIQRLAKRYGEFFYYNGTQYIFGSRAQQTVTLYEGGDLSEVEFELMLKPQKFNYLSYNSQMTRTEVKGSDQTEPQYKENPFQFAAIQASEKVFAKTTDQTYGALPDEFRGDYLKEAVQREKEKREQLMQVRGKSRNPHVRIGGFVKLKDINDLPMETYRVIDVTHYQGEGDYYNEFIAIPDVFVAYYYDEQALPRAEQQPARVIDNNDPEGWGRVRVQFIWQEKHQTKTPWIRVVQPHAGGGKGFYFIPEIDEEVWVDFEDQNAERPFVVGSNYNGKEYSPFHNTNNDIKAIQTRSGVKIKINDSNGSLFLEDPSGNNIYMDGKQKISFNGATLEFNAQRIIMNATERTEITTNDYILNALSKIYVFSTWFKQQINGFMHLFSNSALINTTNAIDIEAKEAKLLGTEKSIVHSDNVAVVNSLGTAELKGKQGNKYTQKAEEVSSTPAEEIGLAVVHFRPLDTWRGEFGFDWLRVNDGAALTKEKPYEEIIEGGYGNGIVDLTRGATGTACLKLKTQYHQHCIKRKDITNTNTEYFVPYLSLFSKEFVDKLATSPNRPVILPQYEAEIQLLIEIEENIDKLEFEYNKDIFKLDKNVLSNKTVTSLTKGETIKITCLKDLDSDKEIKIYAYPKIDSSEPEMLLGSESQAVEEQDFYNKLESFLNRKLAGKIIILQNDSRVRKEKKFVLVPVMTNIHNIVGNDKIGSFSLIEKENLLSFLYQGLIIGFLEEGRALDLSSNRKFQIRIDSRRRKIYGDYIFKNGTPPNSKRTDGNIWEDKSGIFRYVQMLYLKENNQYKGYFTIFCFDENTYDSYNIPTTGQAGAVPGQVEKISTENVFLFNGIRGGQRKADTLPHEALHGLGLHHTHKDSTPIKEATRKYVYSNGNVNITNSTDNIMSYGNKIKKSLWRWQWHIINPNIKEK
;
A
#
# COMPACT_ATOMS: atom_id res chain seq x y z
N MET A 1 -33.92 -86.56 48.05
CA MET A 1 -34.10 -87.61 49.07
C MET A 1 -32.76 -87.80 49.75
N GLU A 2 -32.69 -87.68 51.07
CA GLU A 2 -32.17 -88.71 51.99
C GLU A 2 -32.19 -88.16 53.43
N ASN A 3 -32.21 -89.06 54.40
CA ASN A 3 -32.31 -88.75 55.83
C ASN A 3 -30.92 -88.75 56.48
N ASN A 4 -30.67 -87.82 57.42
CA ASN A 4 -30.77 -88.26 58.81
C ASN A 4 -30.88 -87.13 59.83
N SER A 5 -31.65 -87.43 60.88
CA SER A 5 -31.78 -86.62 62.08
C SER A 5 -30.65 -86.91 63.07
N ASN A 6 -30.13 -85.86 63.71
CA ASN A 6 -29.69 -85.95 65.10
C ASN A 6 -30.01 -84.63 65.80
N PHE A 7 -31.06 -84.64 66.62
CA PHE A 7 -31.56 -83.47 67.32
C PHE A 7 -30.98 -83.46 68.75
N THR A 8 -29.83 -82.81 68.94
CA THR A 8 -29.27 -82.56 70.26
C THR A 8 -30.04 -81.42 70.94
N GLY A 9 -30.71 -81.74 72.05
CA GLY A 9 -31.71 -80.88 72.65
C GLY A 9 -31.15 -79.76 73.54
N TYR A 10 -30.72 -78.66 72.93
CA TYR A 10 -30.42 -77.40 73.63
C TYR A 10 -31.70 -76.55 73.81
N ARG A 11 -31.79 -75.77 74.89
CA ARG A 11 -32.93 -74.91 75.22
C ARG A 11 -32.52 -73.44 75.21
N THR A 12 -33.12 -72.64 74.32
CA THR A 12 -32.74 -71.24 74.03
C THR A 12 -32.71 -70.30 75.24
N ASN A 13 -33.36 -70.66 76.36
CA ASN A 13 -33.48 -69.82 77.55
C ASN A 13 -32.80 -70.46 78.79
N HIS A 14 -31.99 -71.51 78.65
CA HIS A 14 -31.20 -72.08 79.75
C HIS A 14 -29.82 -71.40 79.82
N PRO A 15 -29.33 -70.92 80.97
CA PRO A 15 -28.10 -70.13 81.06
C PRO A 15 -26.88 -70.79 80.41
N ASP A 16 -26.71 -72.09 80.62
CA ASP A 16 -25.56 -72.86 80.13
C ASP A 16 -25.62 -73.18 78.62
N ASP A 17 -26.82 -73.12 78.01
CA ASP A 17 -27.03 -73.43 76.58
C ASP A 17 -26.82 -72.21 75.67
N ILE A 18 -26.76 -70.98 76.24
CA ILE A 18 -26.67 -69.73 75.47
C ILE A 18 -25.45 -69.74 74.52
N ALA A 19 -24.31 -70.27 74.97
CA ALA A 19 -23.09 -70.36 74.17
C ALA A 19 -23.21 -71.28 72.95
N HIS A 20 -24.23 -72.15 72.87
CA HIS A 20 -24.46 -73.05 71.73
C HIS A 20 -25.41 -72.45 70.68
N PHE A 21 -26.23 -71.46 71.04
CA PHE A 21 -27.09 -70.71 70.12
C PHE A 21 -26.55 -69.31 69.77
N ALA A 22 -25.57 -68.80 70.51
CA ALA A 22 -24.93 -67.50 70.27
C ALA A 22 -24.00 -67.53 69.05
N SER A 23 -24.55 -67.71 67.84
CA SER A 23 -23.86 -67.52 66.56
C SER A 23 -23.65 -66.03 66.25
N VAL A 24 -23.03 -65.31 67.19
CA VAL A 24 -22.61 -63.91 67.02
C VAL A 24 -21.39 -63.89 66.09
N ARG A 25 -21.67 -64.03 64.79
CA ARG A 25 -20.70 -63.75 63.72
C ARG A 25 -20.17 -62.33 63.89
N SER A 26 -18.86 -62.20 63.96
CA SER A 26 -18.20 -60.91 63.96
C SER A 26 -18.31 -60.24 62.59
N PHE A 27 -18.03 -58.93 62.54
CA PHE A 27 -17.88 -58.19 61.29
C PHE A 27 -16.88 -58.88 60.34
N GLN A 28 -15.77 -59.41 60.87
CA GLN A 28 -14.76 -60.13 60.11
C GLN A 28 -15.28 -61.46 59.52
N ASP A 29 -16.16 -62.19 60.24
CA ASP A 29 -16.81 -63.39 59.70
C ASP A 29 -17.74 -63.05 58.51
N PHE A 30 -18.43 -61.91 58.57
CA PHE A 30 -19.29 -61.45 57.47
C PHE A 30 -18.52 -60.93 56.24
N LEU A 31 -17.28 -60.44 56.42
CA LEU A 31 -16.41 -60.00 55.32
C LEU A 31 -15.88 -61.17 54.47
N VAL A 32 -15.69 -62.35 55.06
CA VAL A 32 -15.16 -63.54 54.37
C VAL A 32 -16.23 -64.56 53.95
N ASP A 33 -17.48 -64.37 54.39
CA ASP A 33 -18.58 -65.27 54.05
C ASP A 33 -19.02 -65.12 52.59
N LYS A 34 -18.68 -66.13 51.78
CA LYS A 34 -19.05 -66.25 50.37
C LYS A 34 -20.55 -66.40 50.12
N THR A 35 -21.36 -66.60 51.16
CA THR A 35 -22.82 -66.64 51.10
C THR A 35 -23.49 -65.35 51.55
N ASN A 36 -22.73 -64.36 52.05
CA ASN A 36 -23.26 -63.07 52.49
C ASN A 36 -23.52 -62.13 51.28
N PRO A 37 -24.78 -61.72 51.00
CA PRO A 37 -25.11 -60.81 49.91
C PRO A 37 -25.00 -59.32 50.31
N VAL A 38 -24.89 -59.02 51.61
CA VAL A 38 -24.81 -57.65 52.14
C VAL A 38 -23.50 -57.01 51.71
N VAL A 39 -23.57 -55.76 51.25
CA VAL A 39 -22.38 -54.98 50.87
C VAL A 39 -21.78 -54.37 52.13
N MET A 40 -20.51 -54.70 52.39
CA MET A 40 -19.78 -54.27 53.59
C MET A 40 -18.63 -53.36 53.17
N VAL A 41 -18.31 -52.34 53.97
CA VAL A 41 -17.17 -51.44 53.70
C VAL A 41 -16.10 -51.63 54.76
N THR A 42 -14.83 -51.73 54.34
CA THR A 42 -13.67 -51.62 55.22
C THR A 42 -12.77 -50.48 54.77
N LEU A 43 -12.18 -49.77 55.71
CA LEU A 43 -11.28 -48.66 55.43
C LEU A 43 -9.83 -49.07 55.74
N THR A 44 -8.89 -48.59 54.94
CA THR A 44 -7.47 -48.64 55.29
C THR A 44 -6.86 -47.24 55.20
N ILE A 45 -5.94 -46.91 56.11
CA ILE A 45 -5.09 -45.71 56.02
C ILE A 45 -3.63 -46.15 55.91
N ASN A 46 -2.94 -45.70 54.86
CA ASN A 46 -1.59 -46.15 54.50
C ASN A 46 -1.44 -47.69 54.56
N ASP A 47 -2.36 -48.38 53.87
CA ASP A 47 -2.50 -49.84 53.75
C ASP A 47 -2.65 -50.61 55.08
N LYS A 48 -3.07 -49.94 56.17
CA LYS A 48 -3.38 -50.55 57.47
C LYS A 48 -4.87 -50.40 57.79
N GLY A 49 -5.47 -51.42 58.39
CA GLY A 49 -6.89 -51.41 58.80
C GLY A 49 -7.25 -50.19 59.66
N PHE A 50 -8.39 -49.59 59.36
CA PHE A 50 -8.88 -48.36 59.97
C PHE A 50 -10.37 -48.49 60.29
N LEU A 51 -10.75 -48.11 61.52
CA LEU A 51 -12.11 -48.23 62.06
C LEU A 51 -12.70 -49.67 62.08
N ASP A 52 -11.88 -50.73 61.97
CA ASP A 52 -12.28 -52.15 61.92
C ASP A 52 -13.20 -52.64 63.06
N ASN A 53 -13.29 -51.88 64.17
CA ASN A 53 -14.08 -52.19 65.36
C ASN A 53 -15.16 -51.12 65.67
N ALA A 54 -15.44 -50.20 64.73
CA ALA A 54 -16.36 -49.09 64.91
C ALA A 54 -17.46 -49.10 63.83
N THR A 55 -18.67 -48.68 64.20
CA THR A 55 -19.75 -48.43 63.22
C THR A 55 -19.56 -47.04 62.60
N PHE A 56 -19.56 -46.97 61.28
CA PHE A 56 -19.50 -45.74 60.50
C PHE A 56 -20.46 -45.79 59.30
N GLU A 57 -20.80 -44.61 58.78
CA GLU A 57 -21.47 -44.42 57.49
C GLU A 57 -20.44 -44.03 56.44
N THR A 58 -20.62 -44.49 55.20
CA THR A 58 -19.77 -44.21 54.04
C THR A 58 -20.60 -43.53 52.96
N HIS A 59 -20.23 -42.30 52.61
CA HIS A 59 -20.66 -41.63 51.38
C HIS A 59 -19.46 -41.55 50.43
N LEU A 60 -19.65 -41.96 49.18
CA LEU A 60 -18.66 -41.80 48.10
C LEU A 60 -19.40 -41.30 46.84
N THR A 61 -19.12 -40.08 46.42
CA THR A 61 -19.69 -39.45 45.23
C THR A 61 -18.62 -39.38 44.15
N GLN A 62 -18.92 -39.89 42.97
CA GLN A 62 -17.99 -39.91 41.84
C GLN A 62 -18.60 -39.26 40.61
N HIS A 63 -17.77 -38.50 39.91
CA HIS A 63 -18.18 -37.60 38.83
C HIS A 63 -17.27 -37.77 37.62
N THR A 64 -17.85 -37.65 36.42
CA THR A 64 -17.01 -37.35 35.26
C THR A 64 -16.67 -35.86 35.26
N ASN A 65 -15.40 -35.54 35.03
CA ASN A 65 -14.88 -34.18 34.87
C ASN A 65 -15.00 -33.24 36.08
N ALA A 66 -15.18 -33.78 37.28
CA ALA A 66 -15.03 -33.09 38.56
C ALA A 66 -14.22 -33.96 39.54
N HIS A 67 -13.93 -33.45 40.75
CA HIS A 67 -13.30 -34.25 41.78
C HIS A 67 -14.33 -35.22 42.39
N ASP A 68 -13.97 -36.49 42.47
CA ASP A 68 -14.70 -37.44 43.32
C ASP A 68 -14.50 -37.07 44.79
N GLU A 69 -15.57 -37.13 45.58
CA GLU A 69 -15.63 -36.77 46.99
C GLU A 69 -16.00 -37.97 47.86
N PHE A 70 -15.46 -38.07 49.07
CA PHE A 70 -15.92 -39.05 50.06
C PHE A 70 -16.15 -38.39 51.42
N THR A 71 -17.02 -39.00 52.23
CA THR A 71 -17.19 -38.68 53.65
C THR A 71 -17.49 -39.95 54.44
N ILE A 72 -16.65 -40.22 55.43
CA ILE A 72 -16.88 -41.22 56.47
C ILE A 72 -17.43 -40.50 57.70
N ILE A 73 -18.58 -40.93 58.20
CA ILE A 73 -19.20 -40.39 59.43
C ILE A 73 -19.08 -41.44 60.53
N VAL A 74 -18.39 -41.10 61.63
CA VAL A 74 -18.15 -42.00 62.76
C VAL A 74 -18.37 -41.27 64.11
N ASN A 75 -18.57 -42.00 65.20
CA ASN A 75 -18.55 -41.41 66.54
C ASN A 75 -17.14 -40.88 66.87
N ASP A 76 -17.02 -39.67 67.45
CA ASP A 76 -15.70 -39.07 67.70
C ASP A 76 -14.81 -39.87 68.67
N THR A 77 -15.42 -40.64 69.58
CA THR A 77 -14.70 -41.53 70.51
C THR A 77 -14.08 -42.77 69.86
N ALA A 78 -14.34 -43.04 68.57
CA ALA A 78 -13.65 -44.10 67.83
C ALA A 78 -12.18 -43.78 67.51
N ILE A 79 -11.77 -42.50 67.61
CA ILE A 79 -10.43 -42.02 67.26
C ILE A 79 -9.86 -41.09 68.34
N ASP A 80 -10.66 -40.17 68.89
CA ASP A 80 -10.22 -39.23 69.94
C ASP A 80 -10.57 -39.75 71.35
N ASP A 81 -9.72 -39.45 72.34
CA ASP A 81 -10.03 -39.74 73.75
C ASP A 81 -11.25 -38.92 74.21
N PHE A 82 -12.27 -39.57 74.77
CA PHE A 82 -13.46 -38.89 75.34
C PHE A 82 -13.12 -37.82 76.41
N LYS A 83 -11.97 -37.96 77.09
CA LYS A 83 -11.45 -36.99 78.08
C LYS A 83 -10.27 -36.15 77.55
N GLY A 84 -9.96 -36.25 76.26
CA GLY A 84 -8.87 -35.55 75.61
C GLY A 84 -9.22 -34.12 75.19
N GLN A 85 -8.26 -33.46 74.56
CA GLN A 85 -8.52 -32.26 73.78
C GLN A 85 -9.29 -32.62 72.51
N VAL A 86 -10.17 -31.73 72.04
CA VAL A 86 -10.90 -31.90 70.78
C VAL A 86 -9.91 -32.10 69.63
N MET A 87 -10.14 -33.12 68.80
CA MET A 87 -9.25 -33.51 67.69
C MET A 87 -7.80 -33.78 68.10
N LYS A 88 -7.55 -34.35 69.29
CA LYS A 88 -6.20 -34.70 69.76
C LYS A 88 -5.48 -35.64 68.77
N ASN A 89 -6.17 -36.68 68.32
CA ASN A 89 -5.65 -37.73 67.45
C ASN A 89 -6.21 -37.58 66.03
N SER A 90 -7.50 -37.23 65.89
CA SER A 90 -8.16 -37.21 64.57
C SER A 90 -7.59 -36.15 63.61
N LYS A 91 -7.05 -35.04 64.13
CA LYS A 91 -6.36 -34.02 63.30
C LYS A 91 -5.19 -34.58 62.48
N ASP A 92 -4.54 -35.65 62.96
CA ASP A 92 -3.33 -36.20 62.35
C ASP A 92 -3.65 -37.12 61.16
N LEU A 93 -4.92 -37.25 60.78
CA LEU A 93 -5.36 -37.92 59.56
C LEU A 93 -5.40 -36.98 58.34
N LEU A 94 -5.23 -35.66 58.53
CA LEU A 94 -5.21 -34.69 57.42
C LEU A 94 -4.00 -34.91 56.50
N GLY A 95 -4.26 -35.09 55.21
CA GLY A 95 -3.26 -35.39 54.19
C GLY A 95 -2.93 -36.88 54.05
N GLU A 96 -3.48 -37.75 54.89
CA GLU A 96 -3.21 -39.19 54.82
C GLU A 96 -4.04 -39.89 53.72
N ASN A 97 -3.44 -40.93 53.11
CA ASN A 97 -4.10 -41.74 52.09
C ASN A 97 -5.07 -42.74 52.74
N ILE A 98 -6.32 -42.74 52.27
CA ILE A 98 -7.36 -43.69 52.66
C ILE A 98 -7.81 -44.54 51.46
N THR A 99 -8.02 -45.84 51.67
CA THR A 99 -8.70 -46.70 50.70
C THR A 99 -10.02 -47.22 51.29
N ILE A 100 -11.11 -46.99 50.56
CA ILE A 100 -12.46 -47.46 50.86
C ILE A 100 -12.67 -48.74 50.05
N HIS A 101 -12.71 -49.91 50.70
CA HIS A 101 -12.95 -51.19 50.04
C HIS A 101 -14.41 -51.63 50.24
N PHE A 102 -15.13 -51.86 49.15
CA PHE A 102 -16.47 -52.46 49.16
C PHE A 102 -16.33 -53.97 48.95
N HIS A 103 -16.99 -54.75 49.80
CA HIS A 103 -17.00 -56.21 49.80
C HIS A 103 -18.40 -56.75 49.53
N GLN A 104 -18.48 -57.85 48.77
CA GLN A 104 -19.70 -58.65 48.62
C GLN A 104 -19.30 -60.11 48.37
N PHE A 105 -20.10 -61.07 48.85
CA PHE A 105 -19.84 -62.52 48.68
C PHE A 105 -18.41 -62.94 49.05
N GLY A 106 -17.92 -62.46 50.20
CA GLY A 106 -16.61 -62.84 50.75
C GLY A 106 -15.39 -62.29 50.00
N SER A 107 -15.56 -61.26 49.16
CA SER A 107 -14.51 -60.71 48.29
C SER A 107 -14.58 -59.18 48.18
N VAL A 108 -13.41 -58.51 48.10
CA VAL A 108 -13.34 -57.10 47.67
C VAL A 108 -13.79 -57.03 46.21
N ILE A 109 -14.83 -56.26 45.94
CA ILE A 109 -15.38 -56.07 44.59
C ILE A 109 -14.96 -54.71 44.02
N TYR A 110 -14.97 -53.65 44.83
CA TYR A 110 -14.57 -52.30 44.46
C TYR A 110 -13.62 -51.71 45.51
N SER A 111 -12.76 -50.77 45.11
CA SER A 111 -11.88 -50.04 46.00
C SER A 111 -11.68 -48.64 45.44
N PHE A 112 -11.89 -47.63 46.28
CA PHE A 112 -11.66 -46.22 45.98
C PHE A 112 -10.49 -45.72 46.84
N LYS A 113 -9.44 -45.20 46.21
CA LYS A 113 -8.34 -44.49 46.90
C LYS A 113 -8.60 -42.99 46.92
N GLY A 114 -8.34 -42.35 48.05
CA GLY A 114 -8.47 -40.90 48.22
C GLY A 114 -7.54 -40.35 49.29
N ILE A 115 -7.55 -39.03 49.45
CA ILE A 115 -6.73 -38.27 50.40
C ILE A 115 -7.68 -37.51 51.33
N ILE A 116 -7.49 -37.66 52.65
CA ILE A 116 -8.31 -36.97 53.66
C ILE A 116 -7.94 -35.48 53.67
N ALA A 117 -8.88 -34.62 53.26
CA ALA A 117 -8.65 -33.18 53.09
C ALA A 117 -9.33 -32.31 54.15
N ASN A 118 -10.39 -32.81 54.81
CA ASN A 118 -11.18 -32.06 55.78
C ASN A 118 -11.72 -32.97 56.89
N ILE A 119 -11.61 -32.52 58.14
CA ILE A 119 -12.06 -33.26 59.33
C ILE A 119 -12.89 -32.34 60.21
N CYS A 120 -14.16 -32.70 60.42
CA CYS A 120 -15.11 -31.90 61.20
C CYS A 120 -15.69 -32.72 62.36
N ASN A 121 -15.43 -32.29 63.59
CA ASN A 121 -16.08 -32.83 64.79
C ASN A 121 -17.33 -32.00 65.07
N LYS A 122 -18.49 -32.52 64.68
CA LYS A 122 -19.80 -31.91 64.89
C LYS A 122 -20.34 -32.33 66.26
N LYS A 123 -20.47 -31.35 67.17
CA LYS A 123 -21.08 -31.56 68.49
C LYS A 123 -22.54 -31.10 68.48
N ASN A 124 -23.45 -32.02 68.77
CA ASN A 124 -24.88 -31.74 68.93
C ASN A 124 -25.17 -31.30 70.38
N GLU A 125 -26.35 -30.73 70.64
CA GLU A 125 -26.76 -30.35 72.00
C GLU A 125 -26.81 -31.58 72.93
N GLY A 126 -26.34 -31.41 74.18
CA GLY A 126 -26.35 -32.47 75.21
C GLY A 126 -24.99 -32.82 75.81
N GLY A 127 -23.87 -32.42 75.20
CA GLY A 127 -22.56 -32.40 75.85
C GLY A 127 -21.91 -33.77 76.14
N GLY A 128 -22.28 -34.82 75.39
CA GLY A 128 -21.70 -36.16 75.49
C GLY A 128 -20.74 -36.49 74.34
N TYR A 129 -21.31 -36.85 73.19
CA TYR A 129 -20.58 -37.41 72.04
C TYR A 129 -20.69 -36.50 70.81
N GLY A 130 -19.65 -36.44 69.99
CA GLY A 130 -19.66 -35.80 68.67
C GLY A 130 -19.77 -36.82 67.53
N THR A 131 -20.14 -36.35 66.35
CA THR A 131 -19.89 -37.09 65.10
C THR A 131 -18.71 -36.48 64.37
N LEU A 132 -17.75 -37.34 64.01
CA LEU A 132 -16.56 -36.98 63.25
C LEU A 132 -16.83 -37.29 61.77
N HIS A 133 -16.78 -36.25 60.96
CA HIS A 133 -16.89 -36.31 59.51
C HIS A 133 -15.47 -36.25 58.94
N ILE A 134 -14.97 -37.38 58.46
CA ILE A 134 -13.67 -37.50 57.80
C ILE A 134 -13.93 -37.47 56.30
N SER A 135 -13.54 -36.38 55.64
CA SER A 135 -13.92 -36.10 54.26
C SER A 135 -12.71 -35.74 53.40
N GLY A 136 -12.81 -35.97 52.11
CA GLY A 136 -11.70 -35.78 51.19
C GLY A 136 -12.04 -36.09 49.75
N TYR A 137 -10.99 -36.20 48.94
CA TYR A 137 -11.08 -36.26 47.49
C TYR A 137 -10.28 -37.44 46.93
N ALA A 138 -10.56 -37.83 45.68
CA ALA A 138 -9.61 -38.63 44.91
C ALA A 138 -8.28 -37.89 44.66
N PRO A 139 -7.18 -38.56 44.24
CA PRO A 139 -5.84 -37.96 44.10
C PRO A 139 -5.72 -36.80 43.09
N SER A 140 -6.77 -36.44 42.36
CA SER A 140 -6.86 -35.23 41.53
C SER A 140 -6.74 -33.94 42.34
N ILE A 141 -7.03 -33.96 43.65
CA ILE A 141 -6.78 -32.79 44.51
C ILE A 141 -5.29 -32.40 44.55
N VAL A 142 -4.38 -33.34 44.30
CA VAL A 142 -2.94 -33.07 44.16
C VAL A 142 -2.65 -32.30 42.85
N LEU A 143 -3.34 -32.65 41.77
CA LEU A 143 -3.27 -31.95 40.47
C LEU A 143 -3.94 -30.56 40.50
N ASP A 144 -4.73 -30.23 41.53
CA ASP A 144 -5.27 -28.87 41.75
C ASP A 144 -4.42 -28.05 42.75
N GLY A 145 -3.16 -28.44 42.97
CA GLY A 145 -2.25 -27.88 43.98
C GLY A 145 -1.84 -26.40 43.79
N GLY A 146 -2.22 -25.75 42.68
CA GLY A 146 -1.97 -24.33 42.43
C GLY A 146 -2.18 -23.94 40.97
N LYS A 147 -2.36 -22.64 40.70
CA LYS A 147 -2.46 -22.11 39.32
C LYS A 147 -1.07 -21.91 38.73
N THR A 148 -0.87 -22.33 37.48
CA THR A 148 0.36 -22.18 36.71
C THR A 148 0.07 -21.64 35.30
N CYS A 149 1.14 -21.30 34.56
CA CYS A 149 1.08 -20.88 33.17
C CYS A 149 2.15 -21.62 32.37
N GLN A 150 1.75 -22.25 31.26
CA GLN A 150 2.58 -23.13 30.43
C GLN A 150 2.02 -23.18 29.00
N SER A 151 2.85 -23.48 28.00
CA SER A 151 2.40 -23.60 26.61
C SER A 151 3.05 -24.75 25.87
N TYR A 152 2.26 -25.39 25.00
CA TYR A 152 2.60 -26.61 24.30
C TYR A 152 2.52 -26.35 22.78
N GLU A 153 3.62 -26.58 22.05
CA GLU A 153 3.72 -26.35 20.60
C GLU A 153 3.91 -27.68 19.85
N ASN A 154 3.09 -27.94 18.83
CA ASN A 154 3.14 -29.13 17.97
C ASN A 154 3.10 -30.50 18.70
N LYS A 155 2.31 -30.61 19.77
CA LYS A 155 2.13 -31.84 20.58
C LYS A 155 0.71 -32.39 20.49
N THR A 156 0.55 -33.71 20.55
CA THR A 156 -0.74 -34.41 20.67
C THR A 156 -1.28 -34.33 22.10
N LEU A 157 -2.57 -34.60 22.31
CA LEU A 157 -3.16 -34.64 23.66
C LEU A 157 -2.39 -35.57 24.63
N PRO A 158 -1.98 -36.81 24.25
CA PRO A 158 -1.13 -37.65 25.09
C PRO A 158 0.21 -37.02 25.48
N GLU A 159 0.91 -36.39 24.53
CA GLU A 159 2.21 -35.72 24.78
C GLU A 159 2.05 -34.53 25.74
N ILE A 160 0.92 -33.82 25.68
CA ILE A 160 0.60 -32.66 26.54
C ILE A 160 0.26 -33.11 27.97
N ILE A 161 -0.64 -34.10 28.10
CA ILE A 161 -1.10 -34.61 29.40
C ILE A 161 0.08 -35.22 30.17
N ALA A 162 0.90 -36.05 29.53
CA ALA A 162 2.05 -36.68 30.16
C ALA A 162 3.16 -35.69 30.56
N GLU A 163 3.23 -34.51 29.93
CA GLU A 163 4.14 -33.43 30.32
C GLU A 163 3.58 -32.61 31.49
N ALA A 164 2.27 -32.30 31.48
CA ALA A 164 1.60 -31.61 32.59
C ALA A 164 1.63 -32.43 33.89
N THR A 165 1.46 -33.76 33.81
CA THR A 165 1.51 -34.64 34.99
C THR A 165 2.93 -35.08 35.37
N ALA A 166 3.99 -34.68 34.65
CA ALA A 166 5.33 -35.23 34.81
C ALA A 166 5.99 -35.03 36.20
N GLU A 167 5.63 -33.95 36.92
CA GLU A 167 6.18 -33.66 38.25
C GLU A 167 5.44 -34.41 39.40
N TYR A 168 4.39 -35.19 39.10
CA TYR A 168 3.46 -35.79 40.08
C TYR A 168 3.67 -37.30 40.37
N PRO A 169 3.20 -37.81 41.53
CA PRO A 169 3.24 -39.24 41.86
C PRO A 169 2.50 -40.14 40.86
N GLN A 170 2.80 -41.44 40.85
CA GLN A 170 2.23 -42.41 39.90
C GLN A 170 0.70 -42.51 40.03
N GLU A 171 0.17 -42.33 41.23
CA GLU A 171 -1.25 -42.35 41.59
C GLU A 171 -2.05 -41.16 41.02
N SER A 172 -1.36 -40.07 40.68
CA SER A 172 -1.93 -38.88 40.05
C SER A 172 -1.69 -38.84 38.53
N GLN A 173 -1.05 -39.87 37.95
CA GLN A 173 -0.86 -39.96 36.49
C GLN A 173 -2.17 -40.31 35.79
N ILE A 174 -2.31 -39.80 34.56
CA ILE A 174 -3.53 -39.96 33.77
C ILE A 174 -3.31 -41.04 32.71
N HIS A 175 -4.13 -42.08 32.77
CA HIS A 175 -4.11 -43.20 31.84
C HIS A 175 -5.06 -42.92 30.68
N ILE A 176 -4.52 -42.99 29.46
CA ILE A 176 -5.28 -42.73 28.24
C ILE A 176 -5.81 -44.07 27.73
N GLU A 177 -7.14 -44.21 27.65
CA GLU A 177 -7.79 -45.47 27.29
C GLU A 177 -8.80 -45.36 26.14
N GLY A 178 -8.59 -46.19 25.12
CA GLY A 178 -9.43 -46.27 23.93
C GLY A 178 -8.93 -45.39 22.79
N LEU A 179 -9.88 -44.87 22.02
CA LEU A 179 -9.64 -43.83 21.04
C LEU A 179 -9.85 -42.46 21.70
N ILE A 180 -9.11 -41.48 21.22
CA ILE A 180 -9.28 -40.05 21.56
C ILE A 180 -9.93 -39.32 20.39
N ASN A 181 -10.68 -38.28 20.67
CA ASN A 181 -11.46 -37.49 19.71
C ASN A 181 -10.61 -36.50 18.90
N ASN A 182 -9.32 -36.37 19.24
CA ASN A 182 -8.30 -35.64 18.49
C ASN A 182 -6.94 -36.36 18.60
N GLU A 183 -6.64 -37.18 17.59
CA GLU A 183 -5.32 -37.83 17.43
C GLU A 183 -4.26 -36.89 16.83
N GLU A 184 -4.69 -35.80 16.19
CA GLU A 184 -3.82 -34.83 15.52
C GLU A 184 -2.95 -34.02 16.49
N LYS A 185 -1.77 -33.60 16.01
CA LYS A 185 -0.91 -32.65 16.74
C LYS A 185 -1.58 -31.29 16.83
N ILE A 186 -1.45 -30.66 17.99
CA ILE A 186 -1.94 -29.32 18.29
C ILE A 186 -0.80 -28.32 18.06
N PRO A 187 -0.83 -27.51 16.97
CA PRO A 187 0.13 -26.43 16.72
C PRO A 187 0.47 -25.58 17.95
N TYR A 188 -0.54 -25.12 18.69
CA TYR A 188 -0.33 -24.35 19.92
C TYR A 188 -1.54 -24.48 20.87
N THR A 189 -1.28 -24.84 22.14
CA THR A 189 -2.24 -24.68 23.23
C THR A 189 -1.56 -24.12 24.48
N VAL A 190 -2.33 -23.43 25.32
CA VAL A 190 -1.85 -22.74 26.51
C VAL A 190 -2.66 -23.18 27.73
N GLN A 191 -1.96 -23.40 28.83
CA GLN A 191 -2.45 -23.47 30.19
C GLN A 191 -2.22 -22.08 30.81
N TYR A 192 -3.26 -21.37 31.22
CA TYR A 192 -3.12 -19.97 31.66
C TYR A 192 -3.89 -19.68 32.94
N ASN A 193 -3.16 -19.43 34.04
CA ASN A 193 -3.71 -19.25 35.37
C ASN A 193 -4.66 -20.40 35.78
N GLU A 194 -4.28 -21.62 35.43
CA GLU A 194 -5.01 -22.87 35.64
C GLU A 194 -4.09 -23.86 36.35
N SER A 195 -4.63 -24.70 37.23
CA SER A 195 -3.90 -25.87 37.71
C SER A 195 -3.84 -26.95 36.64
N ASP A 196 -2.98 -27.94 36.82
CA ASP A 196 -2.87 -29.07 35.88
C ASP A 196 -4.17 -29.88 35.81
N TYR A 197 -4.89 -30.03 36.93
CA TYR A 197 -6.25 -30.58 36.91
C TYR A 197 -7.21 -29.72 36.08
N GLN A 198 -7.27 -28.41 36.32
CA GLN A 198 -8.18 -27.50 35.60
C GLN A 198 -7.84 -27.42 34.09
N PHE A 199 -6.56 -27.46 33.74
CA PHE A 199 -6.07 -27.52 32.37
C PHE A 199 -6.55 -28.78 31.65
N ILE A 200 -6.37 -29.95 32.28
CA ILE A 200 -6.73 -31.25 31.67
C ILE A 200 -8.25 -31.44 31.64
N GLN A 201 -8.97 -30.95 32.66
CA GLN A 201 -10.43 -30.82 32.67
C GLN A 201 -10.93 -29.93 31.51
N ARG A 202 -10.22 -28.84 31.19
CA ARG A 202 -10.54 -27.97 30.05
C ARG A 202 -10.22 -28.63 28.71
N LEU A 203 -9.11 -29.37 28.59
CA LEU A 203 -8.84 -30.18 27.40
C LEU A 203 -9.93 -31.23 27.17
N ALA A 204 -10.37 -31.93 28.22
CA ALA A 204 -11.48 -32.88 28.15
C ALA A 204 -12.78 -32.22 27.65
N LYS A 205 -13.13 -31.04 28.17
CA LYS A 205 -14.28 -30.23 27.68
C LYS A 205 -14.13 -29.84 26.22
N ARG A 206 -12.95 -29.37 25.80
CA ARG A 206 -12.74 -28.82 24.46
C ARG A 206 -12.67 -29.87 23.35
N TYR A 207 -12.15 -31.06 23.66
CA TYR A 207 -12.03 -32.16 22.70
C TYR A 207 -13.15 -33.21 22.85
N GLY A 208 -13.93 -33.14 23.93
CA GLY A 208 -15.07 -34.02 24.19
C GLY A 208 -14.66 -35.36 24.77
N GLU A 209 -13.51 -35.43 25.43
CA GLU A 209 -12.96 -36.66 25.99
C GLU A 209 -13.62 -36.98 27.33
N PHE A 210 -13.84 -38.27 27.63
CA PHE A 210 -14.26 -38.65 28.98
C PHE A 210 -13.06 -38.63 29.93
N PHE A 211 -13.07 -37.71 30.89
CA PHE A 211 -12.12 -37.61 32.00
C PHE A 211 -12.81 -37.97 33.32
N TYR A 212 -12.30 -38.95 34.08
CA TYR A 212 -12.85 -39.40 35.37
C TYR A 212 -11.84 -40.24 36.16
N TYR A 213 -12.17 -40.59 37.41
CA TYR A 213 -11.37 -41.50 38.24
C TYR A 213 -12.11 -42.83 38.44
N ASN A 214 -11.50 -43.97 38.10
CA ASN A 214 -12.17 -45.28 38.23
C ASN A 214 -12.11 -45.89 39.65
N GLY A 215 -11.75 -45.09 40.66
CA GLY A 215 -11.46 -45.51 42.03
C GLY A 215 -9.98 -45.85 42.29
N THR A 216 -9.16 -46.08 41.27
CA THR A 216 -7.72 -46.33 41.43
C THR A 216 -6.82 -45.55 40.46
N GLN A 217 -7.31 -45.18 39.29
CA GLN A 217 -6.58 -44.51 38.21
C GLN A 217 -7.43 -43.43 37.53
N TYR A 218 -6.79 -42.37 37.07
CA TYR A 218 -7.44 -41.40 36.18
C TYR A 218 -7.53 -41.95 34.77
N ILE A 219 -8.74 -41.94 34.20
CA ILE A 219 -9.04 -42.36 32.84
C ILE A 219 -9.30 -41.12 32.00
N PHE A 220 -8.67 -41.05 30.83
CA PHE A 220 -8.90 -40.02 29.81
C PHE A 220 -9.12 -40.69 28.44
N GLY A 221 -10.28 -40.48 27.83
CA GLY A 221 -10.61 -41.04 26.51
C GLY A 221 -11.89 -41.89 26.51
N SER A 222 -12.29 -42.34 25.32
CA SER A 222 -13.66 -42.84 25.07
C SER A 222 -14.00 -44.22 25.66
N ARG A 223 -13.04 -45.01 26.17
CA ARG A 223 -13.29 -46.42 26.57
C ARG A 223 -13.96 -46.56 27.93
N ALA A 224 -15.23 -47.00 27.93
CA ALA A 224 -15.92 -47.46 29.13
C ALA A 224 -15.36 -48.79 29.66
N GLN A 225 -15.36 -48.96 30.99
CA GLN A 225 -14.90 -50.19 31.66
C GLN A 225 -16.06 -50.87 32.39
N GLN A 226 -16.20 -52.19 32.19
CA GLN A 226 -17.22 -53.07 32.79
C GLN A 226 -18.69 -52.77 32.37
N THR A 227 -19.48 -53.84 32.28
CA THR A 227 -20.94 -53.77 32.04
C THR A 227 -21.67 -54.57 33.12
N VAL A 228 -22.68 -53.96 33.73
CA VAL A 228 -23.55 -54.56 34.75
C VAL A 228 -24.96 -54.63 34.18
N THR A 229 -25.68 -55.73 34.45
CA THR A 229 -27.11 -55.82 34.14
C THR A 229 -27.91 -55.59 35.42
N LEU A 230 -28.88 -54.68 35.38
CA LEU A 230 -29.76 -54.33 36.50
C LEU A 230 -31.22 -54.63 36.13
N TYR A 231 -32.00 -55.04 37.11
CA TYR A 231 -33.37 -55.54 36.97
C TYR A 231 -34.34 -54.73 37.83
N GLU A 232 -35.33 -54.11 37.20
CA GLU A 232 -36.42 -53.38 37.85
C GLU A 232 -37.15 -54.24 38.89
N GLY A 233 -37.31 -53.73 40.11
CA GLY A 233 -37.91 -54.47 41.23
C GLY A 233 -37.02 -55.58 41.83
N GLY A 234 -35.82 -55.78 41.27
CA GLY A 234 -34.77 -56.66 41.78
C GLY A 234 -33.66 -55.86 42.46
N ASP A 235 -32.56 -55.63 41.74
CA ASP A 235 -31.43 -54.82 42.20
C ASP A 235 -31.49 -53.36 41.72
N LEU A 236 -32.44 -52.99 40.85
CA LEU A 236 -32.84 -51.62 40.51
C LEU A 236 -34.16 -51.30 41.23
N SER A 237 -34.12 -50.40 42.22
CA SER A 237 -35.31 -50.05 43.02
C SER A 237 -36.10 -48.86 42.46
N GLU A 238 -35.43 -47.93 41.80
CA GLU A 238 -36.03 -46.73 41.18
C GLU A 238 -35.33 -46.46 39.85
N VAL A 239 -36.07 -46.02 38.83
CA VAL A 239 -35.51 -45.60 37.53
C VAL A 239 -36.39 -44.54 36.88
N GLU A 240 -35.76 -43.52 36.29
CA GLU A 240 -36.39 -42.40 35.59
C GLU A 240 -35.69 -42.17 34.23
N PHE A 241 -36.48 -41.90 33.19
CA PHE A 241 -36.01 -41.66 31.82
C PHE A 241 -36.41 -40.26 31.37
N GLU A 242 -35.42 -39.39 31.15
CA GLU A 242 -35.61 -38.02 30.69
C GLU A 242 -35.30 -37.89 29.18
N LEU A 243 -36.14 -37.17 28.45
CA LEU A 243 -35.95 -36.84 27.03
C LEU A 243 -36.10 -35.33 26.79
N MET A 244 -35.12 -34.75 26.10
CA MET A 244 -34.96 -33.32 25.84
C MET A 244 -35.00 -33.01 24.34
N LEU A 245 -35.03 -31.71 23.98
CA LEU A 245 -34.89 -31.24 22.60
C LEU A 245 -33.78 -30.17 22.51
N LYS A 246 -32.88 -30.26 21.53
CA LYS A 246 -31.81 -29.27 21.26
C LYS A 246 -31.75 -28.87 19.76
N PRO A 247 -31.29 -27.66 19.37
CA PRO A 247 -31.27 -27.22 17.97
C PRO A 247 -30.16 -27.88 17.12
N GLN A 248 -30.51 -28.87 16.30
CA GLN A 248 -29.57 -29.70 15.54
C GLN A 248 -28.90 -29.00 14.32
N LYS A 249 -29.45 -27.88 13.84
CA LYS A 249 -29.05 -27.24 12.58
C LYS A 249 -28.26 -25.96 12.82
N PHE A 250 -26.98 -25.95 12.46
CA PHE A 250 -26.10 -24.80 12.63
C PHE A 250 -24.93 -24.81 11.64
N ASN A 251 -24.28 -23.65 11.48
CA ASN A 251 -23.05 -23.46 10.72
C ASN A 251 -22.01 -22.78 11.62
N TYR A 252 -20.76 -23.20 11.53
CA TYR A 252 -19.62 -22.43 12.06
C TYR A 252 -18.94 -21.64 10.94
N LEU A 253 -18.68 -20.36 11.21
CA LEU A 253 -18.05 -19.40 10.32
C LEU A 253 -16.72 -18.94 10.93
N SER A 254 -15.60 -19.19 10.26
CA SER A 254 -14.26 -18.76 10.72
C SER A 254 -13.54 -17.95 9.63
N TYR A 255 -12.83 -16.89 10.00
CA TYR A 255 -12.08 -16.09 9.03
C TYR A 255 -10.68 -16.69 8.82
N ASN A 256 -10.40 -17.15 7.61
CA ASN A 256 -9.08 -17.61 7.21
C ASN A 256 -8.23 -16.41 6.74
N SER A 257 -7.26 -16.02 7.58
CA SER A 257 -6.27 -14.97 7.31
C SER A 257 -5.42 -15.30 6.09
N GLN A 258 -4.84 -16.50 6.04
CA GLN A 258 -3.94 -16.97 4.98
C GLN A 258 -4.61 -16.92 3.61
N MET A 259 -5.86 -17.37 3.54
CA MET A 259 -6.65 -17.41 2.30
C MET A 259 -7.50 -16.15 2.07
N THR A 260 -7.46 -15.18 2.99
CA THR A 260 -8.25 -13.93 2.98
C THR A 260 -9.75 -14.17 2.69
N ARG A 261 -10.36 -15.16 3.34
CA ARG A 261 -11.76 -15.57 3.11
C ARG A 261 -12.43 -16.08 4.38
N THR A 262 -13.76 -15.96 4.47
CA THR A 262 -14.53 -16.71 5.48
C THR A 262 -14.74 -18.15 5.02
N GLU A 263 -14.44 -19.11 5.89
CA GLU A 263 -14.72 -20.53 5.72
C GLU A 263 -15.97 -20.88 6.53
N VAL A 264 -16.85 -21.70 5.95
CA VAL A 264 -18.13 -22.07 6.53
C VAL A 264 -18.27 -23.59 6.46
N LYS A 265 -18.58 -24.22 7.59
CA LYS A 265 -18.90 -25.65 7.70
C LYS A 265 -20.26 -25.80 8.39
N GLY A 266 -21.14 -26.63 7.85
CA GLY A 266 -22.51 -26.83 8.35
C GLY A 266 -22.71 -28.20 9.01
N SER A 267 -23.68 -28.32 9.92
CA SER A 267 -23.99 -29.60 10.58
C SER A 267 -24.60 -30.64 9.62
N ASP A 268 -25.03 -30.22 8.43
CA ASP A 268 -25.38 -31.04 7.27
C ASP A 268 -24.16 -31.62 6.52
N GLN A 269 -22.96 -31.05 6.71
CA GLN A 269 -21.69 -31.49 6.11
C GLN A 269 -20.90 -32.46 7.01
N THR A 270 -21.53 -32.99 8.06
CA THR A 270 -20.90 -33.85 9.07
C THR A 270 -21.73 -35.12 9.30
N GLU A 271 -21.03 -36.25 9.35
CA GLU A 271 -21.58 -37.58 9.62
C GLU A 271 -21.23 -37.94 11.07
N PRO A 272 -22.14 -37.73 12.04
CA PRO A 272 -21.92 -38.10 13.44
C PRO A 272 -21.97 -39.62 13.59
N GLN A 273 -21.39 -40.14 14.67
CA GLN A 273 -21.51 -41.56 15.04
C GLN A 273 -23.00 -41.97 15.12
N TYR A 274 -23.37 -43.06 14.43
CA TYR A 274 -24.73 -43.62 14.47
C TYR A 274 -25.18 -43.94 15.90
N LYS A 275 -26.42 -43.56 16.25
CA LYS A 275 -26.98 -43.75 17.60
C LYS A 275 -27.91 -44.97 17.61
N GLU A 276 -27.49 -46.06 18.25
CA GLU A 276 -28.27 -47.30 18.31
C GLU A 276 -29.50 -47.20 19.24
N ASN A 277 -29.45 -46.34 20.27
CA ASN A 277 -30.55 -46.19 21.23
C ASN A 277 -31.80 -45.56 20.56
N PRO A 278 -32.96 -46.25 20.57
CA PRO A 278 -34.16 -45.80 19.86
C PRO A 278 -34.80 -44.54 20.45
N PHE A 279 -34.67 -44.31 21.76
CA PHE A 279 -35.23 -43.13 22.44
C PHE A 279 -34.44 -41.87 22.07
N GLN A 280 -33.10 -41.94 22.07
CA GLN A 280 -32.23 -40.87 21.58
C GLN A 280 -32.56 -40.54 20.12
N PHE A 281 -32.67 -41.55 19.24
CA PHE A 281 -33.00 -41.37 17.83
C PHE A 281 -34.37 -40.68 17.62
N ALA A 282 -35.39 -41.06 18.40
CA ALA A 282 -36.69 -40.39 18.39
C ALA A 282 -36.60 -38.91 18.84
N ALA A 283 -35.81 -38.61 19.87
CA ALA A 283 -35.60 -37.24 20.34
C ALA A 283 -34.83 -36.36 19.31
N ILE A 284 -33.90 -36.94 18.55
CA ILE A 284 -33.20 -36.25 17.45
C ILE A 284 -34.20 -35.87 16.34
N GLN A 285 -35.05 -36.81 15.90
CA GLN A 285 -36.09 -36.51 14.91
C GLN A 285 -37.10 -35.46 15.39
N ALA A 286 -37.52 -35.53 16.65
CA ALA A 286 -38.39 -34.52 17.25
C ALA A 286 -37.70 -33.14 17.30
N SER A 287 -36.40 -33.11 17.62
CA SER A 287 -35.60 -31.88 17.66
C SER A 287 -35.45 -31.24 16.29
N GLU A 288 -35.17 -32.01 15.23
CA GLU A 288 -35.09 -31.50 13.86
C GLU A 288 -36.42 -30.91 13.36
N LYS A 289 -37.55 -31.51 13.78
CA LYS A 289 -38.90 -31.07 13.44
C LYS A 289 -39.29 -29.76 14.14
N VAL A 290 -38.85 -29.56 15.37
CA VAL A 290 -39.11 -28.33 16.16
C VAL A 290 -38.14 -27.22 15.76
N PHE A 291 -36.85 -27.51 15.68
CA PHE A 291 -35.78 -26.54 15.40
C PHE A 291 -35.39 -26.52 13.91
N ALA A 292 -36.35 -26.19 13.05
CA ALA A 292 -36.16 -26.18 11.59
C ALA A 292 -35.19 -25.10 11.06
N LYS A 293 -34.78 -24.13 11.88
CA LYS A 293 -33.88 -23.03 11.49
C LYS A 293 -32.41 -23.42 11.68
N THR A 294 -31.62 -23.36 10.61
CA THR A 294 -30.15 -23.35 10.69
C THR A 294 -29.66 -22.01 11.27
N THR A 295 -28.75 -22.05 12.25
CA THR A 295 -28.14 -20.85 12.84
C THR A 295 -26.66 -20.71 12.49
N ASP A 296 -26.28 -19.53 11.98
CA ASP A 296 -24.88 -19.15 11.75
C ASP A 296 -24.22 -18.68 13.06
N GLN A 297 -23.05 -19.22 13.39
CA GLN A 297 -22.28 -18.91 14.61
C GLN A 297 -20.80 -18.68 14.23
N THR A 298 -20.17 -17.64 14.80
CA THR A 298 -18.74 -17.33 14.56
C THR A 298 -17.83 -18.22 15.39
N TYR A 299 -16.80 -18.80 14.78
CA TYR A 299 -15.87 -19.74 15.41
C TYR A 299 -14.43 -19.20 15.39
N GLY A 300 -14.08 -18.44 16.43
CA GLY A 300 -12.76 -17.81 16.63
C GLY A 300 -11.72 -18.69 17.34
N ALA A 301 -12.05 -19.94 17.66
CA ALA A 301 -11.25 -20.83 18.51
C ALA A 301 -9.99 -21.46 17.87
N LEU A 302 -9.72 -21.19 16.58
CA LEU A 302 -8.67 -21.87 15.80
C LEU A 302 -7.46 -20.98 15.53
N PRO A 303 -6.25 -21.36 16.00
CA PRO A 303 -4.99 -20.86 15.44
C PRO A 303 -4.95 -20.95 13.91
N ASP A 304 -4.16 -20.09 13.28
CA ASP A 304 -4.13 -19.97 11.82
C ASP A 304 -3.66 -21.27 11.14
N GLU A 305 -2.79 -22.05 11.80
CA GLU A 305 -2.26 -23.33 11.31
C GLU A 305 -3.29 -24.48 11.29
N PHE A 306 -4.40 -24.39 12.05
CA PHE A 306 -5.41 -25.46 12.17
C PHE A 306 -6.50 -25.42 11.08
N ARG A 307 -6.48 -24.47 10.14
CA ARG A 307 -7.63 -24.24 9.24
C ARG A 307 -7.80 -25.29 8.14
N GLY A 308 -9.03 -25.44 7.66
CA GLY A 308 -9.45 -26.50 6.75
C GLY A 308 -10.45 -27.44 7.38
N ASP A 309 -10.10 -28.72 7.55
CA ASP A 309 -11.04 -29.75 7.99
C ASP A 309 -11.18 -29.89 9.52
N TYR A 310 -10.28 -29.34 10.34
CA TYR A 310 -10.54 -29.22 11.79
C TYR A 310 -11.81 -28.40 12.09
N LEU A 311 -12.17 -27.44 11.24
CA LEU A 311 -13.45 -26.72 11.35
C LEU A 311 -14.66 -27.65 11.09
N LYS A 312 -14.51 -28.70 10.28
CA LYS A 312 -15.52 -29.75 10.10
C LYS A 312 -15.61 -30.62 11.35
N GLU A 313 -14.48 -31.00 11.95
CA GLU A 313 -14.48 -31.75 13.21
C GLU A 313 -15.11 -30.98 14.36
N ALA A 314 -14.84 -29.67 14.49
CA ALA A 314 -15.46 -28.83 15.51
C ALA A 314 -17.00 -28.79 15.37
N VAL A 315 -17.51 -28.73 14.13
CA VAL A 315 -18.95 -28.87 13.85
C VAL A 315 -19.45 -30.28 14.19
N GLN A 316 -18.68 -31.34 13.91
CA GLN A 316 -19.06 -32.71 14.26
C GLN A 316 -19.13 -32.92 15.77
N ARG A 317 -18.12 -32.46 16.52
CA ARG A 317 -18.09 -32.56 17.99
C ARG A 317 -19.26 -31.80 18.64
N GLU A 318 -19.56 -30.59 18.15
CA GLU A 318 -20.75 -29.84 18.58
C GLU A 318 -22.07 -30.53 18.21
N LYS A 319 -22.17 -31.13 17.02
CA LYS A 319 -23.36 -31.87 16.58
C LYS A 319 -23.64 -33.06 17.50
N GLU A 320 -22.62 -33.85 17.84
CA GLU A 320 -22.81 -34.99 18.75
C GLU A 320 -23.22 -34.56 20.17
N LYS A 321 -22.69 -33.45 20.70
CA LYS A 321 -23.14 -32.80 21.96
C LYS A 321 -24.58 -32.26 21.91
N ARG A 322 -25.10 -31.97 20.71
CA ARG A 322 -26.53 -31.62 20.50
C ARG A 322 -27.43 -32.83 20.26
N GLU A 323 -26.91 -33.95 19.77
CA GLU A 323 -27.64 -35.21 19.62
C GLU A 323 -27.82 -35.99 20.93
N GLN A 324 -27.03 -35.67 21.96
CA GLN A 324 -27.29 -36.07 23.35
C GLN A 324 -28.59 -35.43 23.86
N LEU A 325 -29.66 -36.19 23.90
CA LEU A 325 -31.02 -35.73 24.23
C LEU A 325 -31.71 -36.59 25.29
N MET A 326 -31.00 -37.56 25.87
CA MET A 326 -31.52 -38.52 26.82
C MET A 326 -30.62 -38.63 28.05
N GLN A 327 -31.25 -38.72 29.23
CA GLN A 327 -30.60 -39.06 30.49
C GLN A 327 -31.45 -40.12 31.22
N VAL A 328 -30.79 -40.99 31.98
CA VAL A 328 -31.42 -41.97 32.85
C VAL A 328 -30.90 -41.75 34.26
N ARG A 329 -31.80 -41.73 35.24
CA ARG A 329 -31.48 -41.69 36.67
C ARG A 329 -31.92 -43.01 37.28
N GLY A 330 -31.13 -43.59 38.16
CA GLY A 330 -31.45 -44.88 38.75
C GLY A 330 -30.91 -45.06 40.15
N LYS A 331 -31.63 -45.86 40.95
CA LYS A 331 -31.22 -46.26 42.30
C LYS A 331 -31.09 -47.77 42.37
N SER A 332 -29.93 -48.25 42.78
CA SER A 332 -29.59 -49.67 42.74
C SER A 332 -28.96 -50.16 44.04
N ARG A 333 -29.23 -51.42 44.38
CA ARG A 333 -28.56 -52.15 45.47
C ARG A 333 -27.34 -52.94 44.98
N ASN A 334 -27.01 -52.88 43.69
CA ASN A 334 -25.89 -53.59 43.09
C ASN A 334 -24.58 -52.78 43.20
N PRO A 335 -23.55 -53.28 43.91
CA PRO A 335 -22.29 -52.55 44.12
C PRO A 335 -21.30 -52.61 42.95
N HIS A 336 -21.69 -53.19 41.80
CA HIS A 336 -20.86 -53.20 40.59
C HIS A 336 -21.08 -51.99 39.69
N VAL A 337 -22.12 -51.18 39.92
CA VAL A 337 -22.33 -49.90 39.22
C VAL A 337 -21.15 -48.97 39.54
N ARG A 338 -20.56 -48.34 38.52
CA ARG A 338 -19.40 -47.44 38.67
C ARG A 338 -19.40 -46.35 37.62
N ILE A 339 -18.76 -45.24 37.97
CA ILE A 339 -18.42 -44.14 37.08
C ILE A 339 -17.68 -44.63 35.82
N GLY A 340 -18.11 -44.17 34.64
CA GLY A 340 -17.55 -44.58 33.34
C GLY A 340 -17.90 -46.00 32.88
N GLY A 341 -18.60 -46.79 33.69
CA GLY A 341 -19.08 -48.13 33.32
C GLY A 341 -20.45 -48.13 32.66
N PHE A 342 -20.85 -49.27 32.11
CA PHE A 342 -22.17 -49.46 31.50
C PHE A 342 -23.18 -50.13 32.44
N VAL A 343 -24.39 -49.57 32.53
CA VAL A 343 -25.57 -50.23 33.09
C VAL A 343 -26.51 -50.65 31.96
N LYS A 344 -26.82 -51.94 31.89
CA LYS A 344 -27.83 -52.52 31.00
C LYS A 344 -29.09 -52.76 31.80
N LEU A 345 -30.17 -52.08 31.43
CA LEU A 345 -31.40 -52.06 32.23
C LEU A 345 -32.44 -53.03 31.67
N LYS A 346 -33.22 -53.65 32.56
CA LYS A 346 -34.31 -54.58 32.24
C LYS A 346 -35.54 -54.29 33.10
N ASP A 347 -36.72 -54.37 32.49
CA ASP A 347 -37.99 -54.16 33.18
C ASP A 347 -38.43 -55.40 33.98
N ILE A 348 -39.54 -55.27 34.72
CA ILE A 348 -40.17 -56.38 35.46
C ILE A 348 -40.60 -57.59 34.59
N ASN A 349 -40.53 -57.49 33.25
CA ASN A 349 -40.89 -58.53 32.28
C ASN A 349 -39.64 -59.14 31.59
N ASP A 350 -38.43 -58.82 32.05
CA ASP A 350 -37.12 -59.16 31.45
C ASP A 350 -36.85 -58.50 30.07
N LEU A 351 -37.68 -57.54 29.65
CA LEU A 351 -37.51 -56.80 28.41
C LEU A 351 -36.35 -55.79 28.55
N PRO A 352 -35.55 -55.57 27.49
CA PRO A 352 -34.46 -54.61 27.53
C PRO A 352 -34.98 -53.17 27.56
N MET A 353 -34.47 -52.38 28.51
CA MET A 353 -34.67 -50.91 28.58
C MET A 353 -33.45 -50.16 28.00
N GLU A 354 -32.63 -50.84 27.20
CA GLU A 354 -31.33 -50.44 26.64
C GLU A 354 -30.15 -50.36 27.64
N THR A 355 -29.00 -49.88 27.15
CA THR A 355 -27.72 -49.78 27.87
C THR A 355 -27.21 -48.34 27.89
N TYR A 356 -26.70 -47.90 29.03
CA TYR A 356 -26.31 -46.51 29.29
C TYR A 356 -24.95 -46.44 30.02
N ARG A 357 -24.12 -45.45 29.67
CA ARG A 357 -22.84 -45.15 30.34
C ARG A 357 -23.10 -44.28 31.57
N VAL A 358 -22.61 -44.69 32.73
CA VAL A 358 -22.71 -43.95 34.00
C VAL A 358 -21.76 -42.75 33.98
N ILE A 359 -22.28 -41.57 34.30
CA ILE A 359 -21.57 -40.27 34.27
C ILE A 359 -21.48 -39.59 35.64
N ASP A 360 -22.31 -39.99 36.59
CA ASP A 360 -22.26 -39.65 38.01
C ASP A 360 -22.74 -40.87 38.82
N VAL A 361 -22.14 -41.15 39.98
CA VAL A 361 -22.64 -42.16 40.92
C VAL A 361 -22.33 -41.80 42.38
N THR A 362 -23.34 -41.88 43.23
CA THR A 362 -23.24 -41.72 44.69
C THR A 362 -23.49 -43.06 45.37
N HIS A 363 -22.47 -43.62 46.01
CA HIS A 363 -22.57 -44.80 46.86
C HIS A 363 -22.87 -44.39 48.31
N TYR A 364 -23.85 -45.07 48.93
CA TYR A 364 -24.13 -44.98 50.36
C TYR A 364 -24.07 -46.35 51.01
N GLN A 365 -23.38 -46.44 52.15
CA GLN A 365 -23.43 -47.58 53.06
C GLN A 365 -23.57 -47.07 54.49
N GLY A 366 -24.55 -47.58 55.23
CA GLY A 366 -24.85 -47.14 56.60
C GLY A 366 -26.01 -47.92 57.20
N GLU A 367 -26.07 -47.99 58.54
CA GLU A 367 -27.09 -48.74 59.31
C GLU A 367 -27.28 -50.23 58.95
N GLY A 368 -26.34 -50.82 58.17
CA GLY A 368 -26.44 -52.19 57.65
C GLY A 368 -27.11 -52.30 56.28
N ASP A 369 -27.44 -51.18 55.64
CA ASP A 369 -27.93 -51.12 54.26
C ASP A 369 -26.89 -50.56 53.27
N TYR A 370 -27.10 -50.82 51.98
CA TYR A 370 -26.32 -50.27 50.88
C TYR A 370 -27.22 -49.95 49.68
N TYR A 371 -26.97 -48.79 49.06
CA TYR A 371 -27.44 -48.48 47.73
C TYR A 371 -26.46 -47.54 47.00
N ASN A 372 -26.66 -47.37 45.70
CA ASN A 372 -26.10 -46.29 44.92
C ASN A 372 -27.20 -45.58 44.11
N GLU A 373 -27.03 -44.29 43.90
CA GLU A 373 -27.83 -43.46 43.01
C GLU A 373 -26.93 -43.01 41.86
N PHE A 374 -27.33 -43.26 40.62
CA PHE A 374 -26.50 -43.01 39.44
C PHE A 374 -27.23 -42.20 38.37
N ILE A 375 -26.46 -41.46 37.58
CA ILE A 375 -26.89 -40.79 36.36
C ILE A 375 -26.16 -41.45 35.19
N ALA A 376 -26.90 -41.79 34.14
CA ALA A 376 -26.36 -42.42 32.93
C ALA A 376 -26.93 -41.81 31.65
N ILE A 377 -26.20 -41.96 30.54
CA ILE A 377 -26.57 -41.46 29.20
C ILE A 377 -26.38 -42.57 28.15
N PRO A 378 -27.04 -42.52 26.98
CA PRO A 378 -26.70 -43.43 25.88
C PRO A 378 -25.23 -43.33 25.51
N ASP A 379 -24.63 -44.39 24.97
CA ASP A 379 -23.20 -44.35 24.63
C ASP A 379 -22.91 -43.34 23.51
N VAL A 380 -21.83 -42.59 23.68
CA VAL A 380 -21.43 -41.48 22.82
C VAL A 380 -19.91 -41.36 22.78
N PHE A 381 -19.39 -40.99 21.61
CA PHE A 381 -17.96 -40.70 21.40
C PHE A 381 -17.55 -39.38 22.07
N VAL A 382 -18.36 -38.33 21.90
CA VAL A 382 -18.18 -37.02 22.54
C VAL A 382 -18.86 -37.00 23.91
N ALA A 383 -18.13 -36.62 24.95
CA ALA A 383 -18.62 -36.46 26.32
C ALA A 383 -19.64 -35.31 26.45
N TYR A 384 -20.52 -35.38 27.46
CA TYR A 384 -21.70 -34.50 27.55
C TYR A 384 -21.42 -33.08 28.04
N TYR A 385 -20.28 -32.88 28.70
CA TYR A 385 -19.75 -31.57 29.06
C TYR A 385 -18.85 -30.96 27.97
N TYR A 386 -18.93 -31.45 26.72
CA TYR A 386 -18.20 -30.83 25.60
C TYR A 386 -18.60 -29.36 25.46
N ASP A 387 -17.61 -28.48 25.49
CA ASP A 387 -17.77 -27.04 25.36
C ASP A 387 -16.69 -26.52 24.40
N GLU A 388 -17.12 -26.03 23.24
CA GLU A 388 -16.23 -25.48 22.24
C GLU A 388 -15.61 -24.14 22.66
N GLN A 389 -16.16 -23.50 23.70
CA GLN A 389 -15.68 -22.26 24.31
C GLN A 389 -14.76 -22.50 25.52
N ALA A 390 -14.39 -23.77 25.79
CA ALA A 390 -13.38 -24.20 26.76
C ALA A 390 -11.94 -23.80 26.34
N LEU A 391 -11.74 -22.51 26.12
CA LEU A 391 -10.50 -21.88 25.66
C LEU A 391 -9.77 -21.25 26.85
N PRO A 392 -8.42 -21.26 26.87
CA PRO A 392 -7.67 -20.49 27.87
C PRO A 392 -7.90 -19.00 27.62
N ARG A 393 -8.32 -18.26 28.65
CA ARG A 393 -8.59 -16.82 28.54
C ARG A 393 -7.48 -16.02 29.21
N ALA A 394 -6.83 -15.15 28.44
CA ALA A 394 -5.71 -14.34 28.90
C ALA A 394 -5.94 -12.85 28.64
N GLU A 395 -5.60 -12.03 29.62
CA GLU A 395 -5.50 -10.58 29.53
C GLU A 395 -4.23 -10.13 28.79
N GLN A 396 -4.29 -8.94 28.21
CA GLN A 396 -3.22 -8.29 27.45
C GLN A 396 -1.95 -8.12 28.31
N GLN A 397 -0.78 -8.56 27.82
CA GLN A 397 0.44 -8.73 28.63
C GLN A 397 1.75 -8.56 27.83
N PRO A 398 2.91 -8.29 28.48
CA PRO A 398 4.19 -8.14 27.80
C PRO A 398 4.82 -9.49 27.43
N ALA A 399 5.57 -9.49 26.33
CA ALA A 399 6.44 -10.58 25.90
C ALA A 399 7.74 -10.02 25.30
N ARG A 400 8.81 -10.83 25.23
CA ARG A 400 10.02 -10.50 24.44
C ARG A 400 9.98 -11.15 23.07
N VAL A 401 10.46 -10.45 22.05
CA VAL A 401 10.62 -11.01 20.70
C VAL A 401 11.78 -11.98 20.68
N ILE A 402 11.57 -13.21 20.22
CA ILE A 402 12.63 -14.24 20.14
C ILE A 402 12.95 -14.67 18.70
N ASP A 403 12.13 -14.28 17.72
CA ASP A 403 12.37 -14.45 16.29
C ASP A 403 11.52 -13.45 15.51
N ASN A 404 12.08 -12.83 14.48
CA ASN A 404 11.39 -11.91 13.58
C ASN A 404 11.61 -12.22 12.07
N ASN A 405 12.25 -13.36 11.75
CA ASN A 405 12.51 -13.80 10.39
C ASN A 405 11.37 -14.70 9.85
N ASP A 406 10.18 -14.11 9.68
CA ASP A 406 8.96 -14.78 9.22
C ASP A 406 9.16 -15.53 7.88
N PRO A 407 9.05 -16.87 7.83
CA PRO A 407 9.35 -17.67 6.64
C PRO A 407 8.32 -17.50 5.51
N GLU A 408 7.12 -16.99 5.78
CA GLU A 408 6.13 -16.64 4.75
C GLU A 408 6.18 -15.16 4.36
N GLY A 409 7.01 -14.35 5.05
CA GLY A 409 7.28 -12.95 4.73
C GLY A 409 6.16 -11.97 5.07
N TRP A 410 5.24 -12.31 5.98
CA TRP A 410 4.09 -11.46 6.31
C TRP A 410 4.40 -10.37 7.34
N GLY A 411 5.57 -10.44 8.00
CA GLY A 411 5.91 -9.54 9.11
C GLY A 411 5.33 -10.00 10.44
N ARG A 412 5.19 -11.32 10.64
CA ARG A 412 4.93 -11.92 11.95
C ARG A 412 6.22 -11.97 12.78
N VAL A 413 6.06 -12.18 14.08
CA VAL A 413 7.15 -12.47 15.02
C VAL A 413 6.81 -13.72 15.82
N ARG A 414 7.80 -14.33 16.47
CA ARG A 414 7.59 -15.26 17.58
C ARG A 414 8.04 -14.58 18.87
N VAL A 415 7.25 -14.71 19.94
CA VAL A 415 7.50 -14.04 21.22
C VAL A 415 7.54 -15.04 22.37
N GLN A 416 8.16 -14.66 23.48
CA GLN A 416 8.23 -15.41 24.72
C GLN A 416 7.62 -14.57 25.86
N PHE A 417 6.56 -15.08 26.48
CA PHE A 417 5.99 -14.52 27.70
C PHE A 417 6.87 -14.88 28.92
N ILE A 418 6.81 -14.08 29.98
CA ILE A 418 7.60 -14.27 31.21
C ILE A 418 7.42 -15.70 31.79
N TRP A 419 6.20 -16.24 31.73
CA TRP A 419 5.90 -17.60 32.22
C TRP A 419 6.41 -18.73 31.30
N GLN A 420 6.72 -18.43 30.02
CA GLN A 420 7.34 -19.39 29.10
C GLN A 420 8.86 -19.53 29.32
N GLU A 421 9.52 -18.56 29.98
CA GLU A 421 10.97 -18.55 30.19
C GLU A 421 11.47 -19.80 30.95
N LYS A 422 10.77 -20.22 32.02
CA LYS A 422 11.10 -21.45 32.80
C LYS A 422 11.21 -22.68 31.89
N HIS A 423 10.35 -22.76 30.88
CA HIS A 423 10.18 -23.95 30.03
C HIS A 423 10.85 -23.79 28.65
N GLN A 424 11.49 -22.65 28.37
CA GLN A 424 12.13 -22.31 27.09
C GLN A 424 11.16 -22.37 25.89
N THR A 425 9.85 -22.26 26.16
CA THR A 425 8.78 -22.26 25.16
C THR A 425 8.55 -20.86 24.60
N LYS A 426 7.75 -20.74 23.54
CA LYS A 426 7.45 -19.48 22.84
C LYS A 426 6.20 -19.61 21.97
N THR A 427 5.59 -18.51 21.54
CA THR A 427 4.42 -18.53 20.63
C THR A 427 4.76 -19.11 19.26
N PRO A 428 3.76 -19.56 18.48
CA PRO A 428 3.85 -19.67 17.01
C PRO A 428 4.11 -18.29 16.36
N TRP A 429 4.06 -18.22 15.02
CA TRP A 429 4.21 -16.97 14.27
C TRP A 429 2.97 -16.08 14.42
N ILE A 430 3.04 -15.07 15.29
CA ILE A 430 1.94 -14.16 15.60
C ILE A 430 2.03 -12.84 14.82
N ARG A 431 0.87 -12.28 14.49
CA ARG A 431 0.75 -11.08 13.66
C ARG A 431 1.13 -9.81 14.45
N VAL A 432 1.76 -8.84 13.77
CA VAL A 432 2.06 -7.51 14.34
C VAL A 432 1.10 -6.48 13.76
N VAL A 433 0.43 -5.71 14.62
CA VAL A 433 -0.42 -4.58 14.22
C VAL A 433 0.46 -3.44 13.71
N GLN A 434 0.26 -3.06 12.45
CA GLN A 434 0.93 -1.91 11.82
C GLN A 434 -0.02 -0.71 11.76
N PRO A 435 0.44 0.55 11.95
CA PRO A 435 -0.42 1.74 11.93
C PRO A 435 -1.26 1.92 10.65
N HIS A 436 -0.80 1.35 9.53
CA HIS A 436 -1.60 1.12 8.32
C HIS A 436 -0.92 0.02 7.49
N ALA A 437 -1.69 -0.94 6.98
CA ALA A 437 -1.22 -2.01 6.11
C ALA A 437 -2.23 -2.33 5.01
N GLY A 438 -1.75 -2.83 3.87
CA GLY A 438 -2.56 -3.39 2.80
C GLY A 438 -1.71 -3.84 1.62
N GLY A 439 -2.33 -4.44 0.60
CA GLY A 439 -1.60 -5.00 -0.55
C GLY A 439 -0.60 -4.00 -1.16
N GLY A 440 0.69 -4.32 -1.05
CA GLY A 440 1.83 -3.55 -1.57
C GLY A 440 2.12 -2.19 -0.90
N LYS A 441 1.61 -1.91 0.30
CA LYS A 441 1.77 -0.60 0.98
C LYS A 441 1.51 -0.66 2.48
N GLY A 442 2.15 0.22 3.24
CA GLY A 442 1.88 0.37 4.67
C GLY A 442 3.08 0.90 5.44
N PHE A 443 2.97 0.81 6.76
CA PHE A 443 4.11 0.75 7.66
C PHE A 443 4.67 -0.67 7.67
N TYR A 444 5.98 -0.80 7.83
CA TYR A 444 6.66 -2.07 8.03
C TYR A 444 7.76 -1.87 9.08
N PHE A 445 7.32 -1.77 10.33
CA PHE A 445 8.21 -1.74 11.50
C PHE A 445 7.97 -3.04 12.26
N ILE A 446 8.90 -3.99 12.08
CA ILE A 446 8.89 -5.26 12.81
C ILE A 446 9.83 -5.09 14.01
N PRO A 447 9.37 -5.38 15.25
CA PRO A 447 10.22 -5.39 16.43
C PRO A 447 11.46 -6.27 16.26
N GLU A 448 12.57 -5.84 16.84
CA GLU A 448 13.84 -6.57 16.84
C GLU A 448 13.87 -7.65 17.93
N ILE A 449 14.73 -8.66 17.77
CA ILE A 449 14.94 -9.69 18.80
C ILE A 449 15.39 -9.04 20.12
N ASP A 450 14.96 -9.64 21.23
CA ASP A 450 15.03 -9.17 22.62
C ASP A 450 14.13 -7.96 22.98
N GLU A 451 13.51 -7.26 22.02
CA GLU A 451 12.63 -6.11 22.34
C GLU A 451 11.33 -6.51 23.06
N GLU A 452 10.84 -5.62 23.93
CA GLU A 452 9.59 -5.80 24.68
C GLU A 452 8.37 -5.36 23.85
N VAL A 453 7.47 -6.31 23.62
CA VAL A 453 6.23 -6.12 22.86
C VAL A 453 5.01 -6.38 23.73
N TRP A 454 3.94 -5.65 23.45
CA TRP A 454 2.66 -5.77 24.15
C TRP A 454 1.71 -6.62 23.31
N VAL A 455 1.26 -7.73 23.89
CA VAL A 455 0.53 -8.80 23.19
C VAL A 455 -0.92 -8.87 23.69
N ASP A 456 -1.84 -8.99 22.75
CA ASP A 456 -3.28 -9.14 22.98
C ASP A 456 -3.78 -10.41 22.29
N PHE A 457 -5.02 -10.81 22.54
CA PHE A 457 -5.52 -12.15 22.25
C PHE A 457 -6.88 -12.11 21.53
N GLU A 458 -6.98 -12.73 20.35
CA GLU A 458 -8.24 -12.74 19.59
C GLU A 458 -9.34 -13.47 20.39
N ASP A 459 -10.48 -12.81 20.61
CA ASP A 459 -11.56 -13.24 21.51
C ASP A 459 -11.10 -13.57 22.96
N GLN A 460 -10.00 -12.95 23.42
CA GLN A 460 -9.25 -13.25 24.66
C GLN A 460 -8.63 -14.66 24.70
N ASN A 461 -8.60 -15.41 23.60
CA ASN A 461 -8.02 -16.76 23.56
C ASN A 461 -6.48 -16.70 23.60
N ALA A 462 -5.88 -17.23 24.67
CA ALA A 462 -4.43 -17.25 24.89
C ALA A 462 -3.64 -17.94 23.75
N GLU A 463 -4.32 -18.78 22.96
CA GLU A 463 -3.75 -19.52 21.82
C GLU A 463 -3.77 -18.74 20.51
N ARG A 464 -4.36 -17.54 20.50
CA ARG A 464 -4.39 -16.66 19.32
C ARG A 464 -3.82 -15.27 19.66
N PRO A 465 -2.53 -15.19 20.05
CA PRO A 465 -1.90 -13.91 20.38
C PRO A 465 -1.62 -13.08 19.12
N PHE A 466 -1.54 -11.77 19.28
CA PHE A 466 -1.03 -10.83 18.29
C PHE A 466 -0.36 -9.64 18.98
N VAL A 467 0.72 -9.13 18.41
CA VAL A 467 1.42 -7.95 18.92
C VAL A 467 0.65 -6.69 18.56
N VAL A 468 0.29 -5.88 19.55
CA VAL A 468 -0.37 -4.57 19.37
C VAL A 468 0.65 -3.45 19.14
N GLY A 469 1.84 -3.58 19.72
CA GLY A 469 2.94 -2.62 19.60
C GLY A 469 4.10 -2.95 20.55
N SER A 470 5.01 -2.01 20.74
CA SER A 470 6.18 -2.11 21.63
C SER A 470 6.19 -1.00 22.67
N ASN A 471 6.64 -1.29 23.89
CA ASN A 471 6.73 -0.34 25.00
C ASN A 471 8.19 -0.12 25.42
N TYR A 472 8.46 1.02 26.04
CA TYR A 472 9.75 1.25 26.72
C TYR A 472 9.67 0.75 28.17
N ASN A 473 10.73 0.11 28.64
CA ASN A 473 10.86 -0.40 30.02
C ASN A 473 12.02 0.29 30.77
N GLY A 474 12.31 -0.16 32.00
CA GLY A 474 13.34 0.45 32.86
C GLY A 474 14.79 0.31 32.37
N LYS A 475 15.05 -0.47 31.32
CA LYS A 475 16.37 -0.73 30.72
C LYS A 475 16.41 -0.29 29.25
N GLU A 476 15.39 -0.65 28.49
CA GLU A 476 15.18 -0.27 27.09
C GLU A 476 14.25 0.98 27.02
N TYR A 477 14.83 2.19 27.01
CA TYR A 477 14.06 3.45 26.99
C TYR A 477 14.56 4.49 25.97
N SER A 478 13.67 5.41 25.58
CA SER A 478 13.97 6.49 24.65
C SER A 478 14.88 7.58 25.25
N PRO A 479 15.99 7.95 24.61
CA PRO A 479 16.86 9.04 25.05
C PRO A 479 16.28 10.45 24.74
N PHE A 480 15.08 10.54 24.17
CA PHE A 480 14.50 11.80 23.70
C PHE A 480 13.62 12.54 24.72
N HIS A 481 13.42 11.99 25.91
CA HIS A 481 12.66 12.64 27.00
C HIS A 481 13.26 14.02 27.39
N ASN A 482 12.41 15.04 27.48
CA ASN A 482 12.73 16.32 28.10
C ASN A 482 11.52 16.87 28.89
N THR A 483 11.78 17.80 29.82
CA THR A 483 10.79 18.28 30.82
C THR A 483 9.48 18.81 30.24
N ASN A 484 9.49 19.40 29.05
CA ASN A 484 8.29 19.95 28.41
C ASN A 484 7.62 18.98 27.41
N ASN A 485 8.25 17.83 27.11
CA ASN A 485 7.90 16.97 25.98
C ASN A 485 7.91 17.74 24.63
N ASP A 486 8.97 18.52 24.35
CA ASP A 486 9.15 19.25 23.09
C ASP A 486 9.59 18.34 21.93
N ILE A 487 10.18 17.19 22.23
CA ILE A 487 10.82 16.33 21.23
C ILE A 487 9.85 15.25 20.73
N LYS A 488 9.70 15.11 19.42
CA LYS A 488 9.05 13.94 18.77
C LYS A 488 10.08 13.31 17.84
N ALA A 489 10.31 12.00 17.94
CA ALA A 489 11.40 11.37 17.21
C ALA A 489 11.12 9.92 16.79
N ILE A 490 11.81 9.50 15.73
CA ILE A 490 11.95 8.11 15.27
C ILE A 490 13.46 7.83 15.24
N GLN A 491 13.89 6.71 15.81
CA GLN A 491 15.27 6.21 15.70
C GLN A 491 15.24 4.71 15.39
N THR A 492 16.07 4.25 14.46
CA THR A 492 16.22 2.82 14.13
C THR A 492 17.39 2.19 14.88
N ARG A 493 17.44 0.84 14.95
CA ARG A 493 18.54 0.08 15.58
C ARG A 493 19.95 0.50 15.12
N SER A 494 20.12 0.85 13.85
CA SER A 494 21.42 1.29 13.32
C SER A 494 21.84 2.69 13.79
N GLY A 495 20.91 3.51 14.30
CA GLY A 495 21.14 4.88 14.75
C GLY A 495 20.71 5.97 13.77
N VAL A 496 19.96 5.64 12.70
CA VAL A 496 19.33 6.66 11.83
C VAL A 496 18.21 7.34 12.59
N LYS A 497 18.15 8.68 12.56
CA LYS A 497 17.22 9.49 13.37
C LYS A 497 16.44 10.48 12.52
N ILE A 498 15.16 10.64 12.88
CA ILE A 498 14.30 11.77 12.52
C ILE A 498 13.87 12.41 13.84
N LYS A 499 14.17 13.69 14.06
CA LYS A 499 13.86 14.41 15.31
C LYS A 499 13.22 15.77 15.01
N ILE A 500 12.00 15.96 15.52
CA ILE A 500 11.26 17.21 15.54
C ILE A 500 11.41 17.83 16.94
N ASN A 501 11.55 19.14 17.02
CA ASN A 501 11.60 19.88 18.28
C ASN A 501 10.61 21.06 18.26
N ASP A 502 9.53 20.95 19.03
CA ASP A 502 8.44 21.91 19.04
C ASP A 502 8.83 23.25 19.68
N SER A 503 9.79 23.25 20.62
CA SER A 503 10.26 24.47 21.33
C SER A 503 10.89 25.55 20.43
N ASN A 504 11.41 25.16 19.26
CA ASN A 504 12.04 26.05 18.30
C ASN A 504 11.57 25.81 16.85
N GLY A 505 10.65 24.88 16.62
CA GLY A 505 10.13 24.51 15.30
C GLY A 505 11.17 23.85 14.38
N SER A 506 12.18 23.16 14.93
CA SER A 506 13.27 22.58 14.15
C SER A 506 13.06 21.10 13.77
N LEU A 507 13.66 20.71 12.64
CA LEU A 507 13.72 19.34 12.13
C LEU A 507 15.17 18.93 11.94
N PHE A 508 15.52 17.74 12.42
CA PHE A 508 16.86 17.16 12.34
C PHE A 508 16.78 15.74 11.78
N LEU A 509 17.58 15.47 10.75
CA LEU A 509 17.74 14.17 10.10
C LEU A 509 19.21 13.79 10.25
N GLU A 510 19.53 12.61 10.76
CA GLU A 510 20.91 12.19 11.05
C GLU A 510 21.13 10.70 10.77
N ASP A 511 22.30 10.36 10.21
CA ASP A 511 22.78 8.99 10.05
C ASP A 511 23.79 8.59 11.16
N PRO A 512 24.14 7.29 11.31
CA PRO A 512 25.05 6.84 12.36
C PRO A 512 26.50 7.31 12.20
N SER A 513 26.87 7.84 11.02
CA SER A 513 28.18 8.42 10.74
C SER A 513 28.26 9.90 11.12
N GLY A 514 27.14 10.49 11.56
CA GLY A 514 27.01 11.91 11.86
C GLY A 514 26.70 12.80 10.65
N ASN A 515 26.43 12.24 9.46
CA ASN A 515 25.93 13.03 8.35
C ASN A 515 24.51 13.50 8.69
N ASN A 516 24.23 14.80 8.61
CA ASN A 516 22.96 15.36 9.05
C ASN A 516 22.45 16.54 8.20
N ILE A 517 21.13 16.69 8.21
CA ILE A 517 20.40 17.82 7.65
C ILE A 517 19.59 18.45 8.79
N TYR A 518 19.84 19.74 9.04
CA TYR A 518 19.19 20.49 10.12
C TYR A 518 18.44 21.70 9.57
N MET A 519 17.13 21.77 9.81
CA MET A 519 16.27 22.91 9.51
C MET A 519 15.93 23.60 10.83
N ASP A 520 16.37 24.84 11.04
CA ASP A 520 16.44 25.44 12.39
C ASP A 520 15.15 26.13 12.90
N GLY A 521 14.05 26.02 12.14
CA GLY A 521 12.79 26.72 12.39
C GLY A 521 12.81 28.22 12.01
N LYS A 522 13.96 28.77 11.59
CA LYS A 522 14.18 30.21 11.34
C LYS A 522 14.68 30.49 9.92
N GLN A 523 14.26 29.63 8.98
CA GLN A 523 14.59 29.65 7.54
C GLN A 523 16.05 29.27 7.20
N LYS A 524 16.86 28.79 8.15
CA LYS A 524 18.17 28.21 7.84
C LYS A 524 18.07 26.70 7.68
N ILE A 525 18.63 26.19 6.58
CA ILE A 525 18.92 24.76 6.39
C ILE A 525 20.43 24.58 6.40
N SER A 526 20.92 23.59 7.14
CA SER A 526 22.34 23.25 7.24
C SER A 526 22.54 21.80 6.82
N PHE A 527 23.56 21.53 6.01
CA PHE A 527 24.01 20.20 5.63
C PHE A 527 25.39 19.99 6.26
N ASN A 528 25.62 18.83 6.89
CA ASN A 528 26.89 18.48 7.52
C ASN A 528 27.23 17.01 7.21
N GLY A 529 28.48 16.75 6.86
CA GLY A 529 28.96 15.45 6.40
C GLY A 529 30.30 15.59 5.68
N ALA A 530 31.03 14.48 5.53
CA ALA A 530 32.38 14.51 4.94
C ALA A 530 32.38 14.76 3.41
N THR A 531 31.31 14.35 2.72
CA THR A 531 31.13 14.52 1.27
C THR A 531 29.68 14.89 0.98
N LEU A 532 29.46 15.91 0.15
CA LEU A 532 28.15 16.32 -0.33
C LEU A 532 28.14 16.30 -1.87
N GLU A 533 27.67 15.19 -2.45
CA GLU A 533 27.59 15.03 -3.91
C GLU A 533 26.21 15.47 -4.44
N PHE A 534 26.21 16.36 -5.43
CA PHE A 534 25.01 16.74 -6.17
C PHE A 534 25.03 16.11 -7.57
N ASN A 535 24.75 14.81 -7.65
CA ASN A 535 24.70 14.09 -8.93
C ASN A 535 23.42 14.44 -9.70
N ALA A 536 23.45 15.59 -10.40
CA ALA A 536 22.31 16.15 -11.11
C ALA A 536 22.74 16.73 -12.47
N GLN A 537 21.91 16.53 -13.51
CA GLN A 537 22.13 17.12 -14.84
C GLN A 537 22.18 18.65 -14.84
N ARG A 538 21.61 19.29 -13.81
CA ARG A 538 21.71 20.73 -13.55
C ARG A 538 21.61 20.99 -12.05
N ILE A 539 22.57 21.76 -11.53
CA ILE A 539 22.47 22.42 -10.23
C ILE A 539 22.16 23.90 -10.51
N ILE A 540 21.30 24.53 -9.69
CA ILE A 540 21.07 25.98 -9.71
C ILE A 540 21.18 26.48 -8.26
N MET A 541 22.07 27.45 -8.04
CA MET A 541 22.20 28.16 -6.76
C MET A 541 21.86 29.63 -6.99
N ASN A 542 20.73 30.09 -6.44
CA ASN A 542 20.28 31.47 -6.53
C ASN A 542 20.40 32.10 -5.13
N ALA A 543 21.41 32.95 -4.92
CA ALA A 543 21.53 33.78 -3.73
C ALA A 543 21.32 35.26 -4.13
N THR A 544 20.48 35.97 -3.37
CA THR A 544 20.20 37.40 -3.59
C THR A 544 21.20 38.33 -2.89
N GLU A 545 21.80 37.87 -1.79
CA GLU A 545 22.81 38.61 -1.02
C GLU A 545 24.23 38.20 -1.43
N ARG A 546 24.64 36.96 -1.12
CA ARG A 546 25.97 36.44 -1.49
C ARG A 546 25.99 34.91 -1.63
N THR A 547 26.92 34.43 -2.47
CA THR A 547 27.42 33.05 -2.45
C THR A 547 28.88 33.11 -2.01
N GLU A 548 29.27 32.23 -1.09
CA GLU A 548 30.61 32.22 -0.49
C GLU A 548 31.12 30.77 -0.47
N ILE A 549 32.36 30.56 -0.91
CA ILE A 549 33.01 29.25 -0.96
C ILE A 549 34.39 29.39 -0.34
N THR A 550 34.59 28.71 0.78
CA THR A 550 35.87 28.68 1.51
C THR A 550 36.42 27.27 1.46
N THR A 551 37.62 27.13 0.88
CA THR A 551 38.32 25.86 0.68
C THR A 551 39.82 26.14 0.55
N ASN A 552 40.66 25.13 0.80
CA ASN A 552 42.10 25.23 0.52
C ASN A 552 42.36 25.22 -0.99
N ASP A 553 41.64 24.35 -1.72
CA ASP A 553 41.75 24.16 -3.17
C ASP A 553 40.37 24.36 -3.82
N TYR A 554 40.30 25.21 -4.84
CA TYR A 554 39.09 25.43 -5.65
C TYR A 554 39.38 25.12 -7.12
N ILE A 555 38.84 24.00 -7.61
CA ILE A 555 39.06 23.51 -8.98
C ILE A 555 37.75 23.62 -9.77
N LEU A 556 37.70 24.55 -10.73
CA LEU A 556 36.57 24.71 -11.65
C LEU A 556 36.94 24.18 -13.05
N ASN A 557 36.78 22.86 -13.27
CA ASN A 557 37.02 22.24 -14.57
C ASN A 557 35.84 22.44 -15.54
N ALA A 558 35.76 23.63 -16.12
CA ALA A 558 34.75 23.96 -17.13
C ALA A 558 35.22 23.56 -18.54
N LEU A 559 34.92 22.32 -18.95
CA LEU A 559 35.35 21.71 -20.23
C LEU A 559 34.99 22.51 -21.50
N SER A 560 34.06 23.46 -21.44
CA SER A 560 33.61 24.26 -22.58
C SER A 560 33.86 25.76 -22.38
N LYS A 561 33.20 26.39 -21.39
CA LYS A 561 33.22 27.85 -21.18
C LYS A 561 32.93 28.19 -19.71
N ILE A 562 33.57 29.26 -19.22
CA ILE A 562 33.16 29.98 -18.01
C ILE A 562 32.68 31.36 -18.49
N TYR A 563 31.54 31.83 -17.98
CA TYR A 563 31.09 33.21 -18.18
C TYR A 563 31.02 33.91 -16.81
N VAL A 564 31.65 35.07 -16.70
CA VAL A 564 31.56 35.93 -15.51
C VAL A 564 30.92 37.24 -15.95
N PHE A 565 29.65 37.44 -15.58
CA PHE A 565 28.91 38.67 -15.86
C PHE A 565 28.84 39.51 -14.59
N SER A 566 29.57 40.63 -14.56
CA SER A 566 29.55 41.59 -13.46
C SER A 566 29.86 42.99 -13.99
N THR A 567 29.38 44.03 -13.32
CA THR A 567 29.82 45.42 -13.53
C THR A 567 31.26 45.66 -13.06
N TRP A 568 31.75 44.82 -12.14
CA TRP A 568 33.11 44.87 -11.62
C TRP A 568 33.63 43.46 -11.32
N PHE A 569 34.83 43.14 -11.81
CA PHE A 569 35.52 41.90 -11.51
C PHE A 569 36.93 42.22 -11.02
N LYS A 570 37.27 41.74 -9.83
CA LYS A 570 38.62 41.82 -9.26
C LYS A 570 39.13 40.42 -8.95
N GLN A 571 40.16 40.01 -9.67
CA GLN A 571 40.98 38.87 -9.31
C GLN A 571 42.19 39.35 -8.51
N GLN A 572 42.39 38.83 -7.30
CA GLN A 572 43.58 39.09 -6.50
C GLN A 572 44.31 37.78 -6.27
N ILE A 573 45.59 37.75 -6.61
CA ILE A 573 46.48 36.59 -6.44
C ILE A 573 47.72 37.09 -5.70
N ASN A 574 48.08 36.40 -4.62
CA ASN A 574 49.26 36.73 -3.79
C ASN A 574 50.52 35.96 -4.22
N GLY A 575 50.42 35.13 -5.27
CA GLY A 575 51.49 34.38 -5.92
C GLY A 575 51.53 34.66 -7.42
N PHE A 576 51.66 33.62 -8.25
CA PHE A 576 51.71 33.75 -9.70
C PHE A 576 50.34 33.51 -10.39
N MET A 577 50.15 34.09 -11.58
CA MET A 577 49.01 33.80 -12.47
C MET A 577 49.53 33.24 -13.79
N HIS A 578 48.91 32.18 -14.30
CA HIS A 578 49.04 31.77 -15.70
C HIS A 578 47.65 31.73 -16.34
N LEU A 579 47.48 32.39 -17.48
CA LEU A 579 46.30 32.27 -18.33
C LEU A 579 46.71 31.58 -19.63
N PHE A 580 46.26 30.34 -19.81
CA PHE A 580 46.56 29.53 -20.99
C PHE A 580 45.42 29.53 -22.00
N SER A 581 45.76 29.69 -23.27
CA SER A 581 44.95 29.38 -24.44
C SER A 581 45.83 28.62 -25.45
N ASN A 582 45.24 27.79 -26.31
CA ASN A 582 45.98 26.95 -27.28
C ASN A 582 46.87 27.75 -28.28
N SER A 583 46.76 29.08 -28.31
CA SER A 583 47.56 29.97 -29.16
C SER A 583 48.21 31.15 -28.42
N ALA A 584 48.04 31.26 -27.09
CA ALA A 584 48.57 32.35 -26.28
C ALA A 584 48.72 31.98 -24.80
N LEU A 585 49.84 32.36 -24.18
CA LEU A 585 50.09 32.34 -22.73
C LEU A 585 50.28 33.76 -22.22
N ILE A 586 49.60 34.09 -21.11
CA ILE A 586 49.97 35.23 -20.26
C ILE A 586 50.47 34.67 -18.93
N ASN A 587 51.71 34.99 -18.55
CA ASN A 587 52.29 34.63 -17.26
C ASN A 587 52.58 35.90 -16.44
N THR A 588 52.21 35.89 -15.16
CA THR A 588 52.62 36.93 -14.21
C THR A 588 53.28 36.30 -12.97
N THR A 589 54.60 36.44 -12.89
CA THR A 589 55.41 36.17 -11.67
C THR A 589 55.94 37.49 -11.11
N ASN A 590 56.98 38.05 -11.73
CA ASN A 590 57.52 39.39 -11.47
C ASN A 590 57.50 40.31 -12.72
N ALA A 591 57.07 39.79 -13.87
CA ALA A 591 56.87 40.49 -15.14
C ALA A 591 55.52 40.05 -15.73
N ILE A 592 55.07 40.69 -16.82
CA ILE A 592 53.91 40.24 -17.61
C ILE A 592 54.45 39.73 -18.96
N ASP A 593 54.62 38.42 -19.06
CA ASP A 593 55.08 37.76 -20.28
C ASP A 593 53.87 37.35 -21.12
N ILE A 594 53.82 37.78 -22.39
CA ILE A 594 52.76 37.44 -23.34
C ILE A 594 53.38 36.73 -24.54
N GLU A 595 53.24 35.41 -24.59
CA GLU A 595 53.70 34.57 -25.70
C GLU A 595 52.51 34.18 -26.58
N ALA A 596 52.50 34.60 -27.84
CA ALA A 596 51.43 34.27 -28.80
C ALA A 596 51.95 34.29 -30.24
N LYS A 597 51.30 33.53 -31.14
CA LYS A 597 51.65 33.50 -32.57
C LYS A 597 51.47 34.86 -33.27
N GLU A 598 50.50 35.65 -32.81
CA GLU A 598 50.33 37.05 -33.19
C GLU A 598 49.78 37.81 -31.97
N ALA A 599 50.51 38.81 -31.49
CA ALA A 599 50.10 39.69 -30.40
C ALA A 599 49.86 41.10 -30.94
N LYS A 600 48.66 41.65 -30.71
CA LYS A 600 48.23 42.96 -31.21
C LYS A 600 47.81 43.86 -30.05
N LEU A 601 48.64 44.86 -29.74
CA LEU A 601 48.28 45.94 -28.82
C LEU A 601 47.60 47.06 -29.63
N LEU A 602 46.28 47.17 -29.52
CA LEU A 602 45.48 48.19 -30.22
C LEU A 602 44.77 49.10 -29.21
N GLY A 603 45.33 50.28 -28.96
CA GLY A 603 44.63 51.39 -28.32
C GLY A 603 43.96 52.26 -29.37
N THR A 604 42.64 52.22 -29.46
CA THR A 604 41.85 52.92 -30.47
C THR A 604 41.93 54.45 -30.39
N GLU A 605 42.34 54.98 -29.23
CA GLU A 605 42.63 56.40 -29.02
C GLU A 605 44.13 56.63 -28.75
N LYS A 606 44.73 55.84 -27.85
CA LYS A 606 46.15 55.93 -27.51
C LYS A 606 46.69 54.61 -26.93
N SER A 607 47.71 54.04 -27.55
CA SER A 607 48.61 53.07 -26.89
C SER A 607 49.85 53.78 -26.37
N ILE A 608 50.27 53.44 -25.14
CA ILE A 608 51.55 53.89 -24.58
C ILE A 608 52.33 52.63 -24.19
N VAL A 609 53.48 52.41 -24.84
CA VAL A 609 54.51 51.49 -24.35
C VAL A 609 55.58 52.36 -23.70
N HIS A 610 55.67 52.30 -22.38
CA HIS A 610 56.60 53.09 -21.57
C HIS A 610 57.56 52.16 -20.81
N SER A 611 58.80 52.59 -20.64
CA SER A 611 59.82 51.93 -19.84
C SER A 611 60.80 52.99 -19.36
N ASP A 612 61.09 53.02 -18.06
CA ASP A 612 61.99 54.01 -17.45
C ASP A 612 63.47 53.80 -17.79
N ASN A 613 63.81 52.75 -18.54
CA ASN A 613 65.19 52.40 -18.90
C ASN A 613 65.34 52.14 -20.41
N VAL A 614 64.65 51.11 -20.95
CA VAL A 614 64.61 50.84 -22.40
C VAL A 614 63.35 50.06 -22.79
N ALA A 615 62.76 50.40 -23.93
CA ALA A 615 61.73 49.59 -24.60
C ALA A 615 62.33 49.02 -25.90
N VAL A 616 62.32 47.69 -26.05
CA VAL A 616 62.98 47.00 -27.17
C VAL A 616 61.95 46.33 -28.05
N VAL A 617 61.98 46.63 -29.34
CA VAL A 617 61.26 45.88 -30.39
C VAL A 617 62.32 45.13 -31.20
N ASN A 618 62.28 43.80 -31.18
CA ASN A 618 63.24 42.94 -31.85
C ASN A 618 62.50 41.98 -32.80
N SER A 619 63.04 41.76 -34.00
CA SER A 619 62.46 40.91 -35.04
C SER A 619 63.59 40.22 -35.82
N LEU A 620 63.40 38.94 -36.15
CA LEU A 620 64.28 38.21 -37.07
C LEU A 620 63.96 38.50 -38.55
N GLY A 621 62.86 39.22 -38.82
CA GLY A 621 62.52 39.77 -40.12
C GLY A 621 62.44 41.30 -40.05
N THR A 622 61.50 41.91 -40.75
CA THR A 622 61.26 43.35 -40.68
C THR A 622 60.66 43.75 -39.32
N ALA A 623 60.97 44.96 -38.85
CA ALA A 623 60.25 45.65 -37.79
C ALA A 623 59.92 47.07 -38.29
N GLU A 624 58.65 47.47 -38.23
CA GLU A 624 58.19 48.78 -38.70
C GLU A 624 57.35 49.48 -37.65
N LEU A 625 57.68 50.76 -37.36
CA LEU A 625 56.90 51.64 -36.50
C LEU A 625 56.46 52.85 -37.34
N LYS A 626 55.18 52.89 -37.72
CA LYS A 626 54.62 53.89 -38.65
C LYS A 626 53.40 54.59 -38.03
N GLY A 627 53.55 55.86 -37.65
CA GLY A 627 52.43 56.76 -37.33
C GLY A 627 52.07 57.66 -38.52
N LYS A 628 50.78 57.87 -38.81
CA LYS A 628 50.29 58.47 -40.09
C LYS A 628 50.79 59.92 -40.36
N GLN A 629 51.37 60.61 -39.38
CA GLN A 629 52.03 61.94 -39.55
C GLN A 629 53.41 62.04 -38.87
N GLY A 630 54.02 60.91 -38.48
CA GLY A 630 55.21 60.89 -37.62
C GLY A 630 54.90 61.14 -36.14
N ASN A 631 55.81 60.71 -35.25
CA ASN A 631 55.52 60.61 -33.81
C ASN A 631 55.69 61.97 -33.10
N LYS A 632 54.58 62.61 -32.72
CA LYS A 632 54.55 63.73 -31.76
C LYS A 632 53.42 63.56 -30.74
N TYR A 633 53.74 63.90 -29.49
CA TYR A 633 52.83 63.84 -28.35
C TYR A 633 51.93 65.09 -28.26
N THR A 634 50.71 64.91 -27.75
CA THR A 634 50.15 65.77 -26.70
C THR A 634 49.04 65.03 -25.94
N GLN A 635 48.39 65.71 -24.97
CA GLN A 635 47.52 65.10 -23.98
C GLN A 635 46.39 66.03 -23.58
N LYS A 636 45.14 65.56 -23.66
CA LYS A 636 44.02 65.84 -22.73
C LYS A 636 42.79 65.01 -23.13
N ALA A 637 41.82 64.90 -22.22
CA ALA A 637 40.61 64.11 -22.35
C ALA A 637 39.44 64.83 -21.65
N GLU A 638 38.20 64.50 -22.00
CA GLU A 638 36.98 64.89 -21.30
C GLU A 638 35.89 63.82 -21.54
N GLU A 639 35.10 63.52 -20.51
CA GLU A 639 33.91 62.65 -20.53
C GLU A 639 32.66 63.51 -20.88
N VAL A 640 31.41 63.07 -21.12
CA VAL A 640 30.57 61.88 -20.78
C VAL A 640 29.45 61.79 -21.88
N SER A 641 28.40 60.94 -21.93
CA SER A 641 27.81 59.84 -21.13
C SER A 641 26.80 59.02 -21.97
N SER A 642 26.41 57.85 -21.45
CA SER A 642 25.10 57.15 -21.64
C SER A 642 24.58 56.80 -23.04
N THR A 643 24.43 55.50 -23.31
CA THR A 643 23.89 54.90 -24.54
C THR A 643 22.34 54.92 -24.63
N PRO A 644 21.72 55.10 -25.80
CA PRO A 644 20.26 55.01 -26.01
C PRO A 644 19.71 53.56 -26.11
N ALA A 645 18.37 53.42 -26.21
CA ALA A 645 17.67 52.15 -26.39
C ALA A 645 17.54 51.69 -27.87
N GLU A 646 17.28 50.40 -28.10
CA GLU A 646 17.13 49.81 -29.46
C GLU A 646 15.74 50.06 -30.09
N GLU A 647 15.66 51.02 -31.03
CA GLU A 647 14.49 51.28 -31.89
C GLU A 647 14.61 50.61 -33.28
N ILE A 648 13.47 50.37 -33.96
CA ILE A 648 13.41 49.86 -35.34
C ILE A 648 13.11 50.98 -36.34
N GLY A 649 13.72 50.95 -37.53
CA GLY A 649 13.51 51.94 -38.59
C GLY A 649 14.29 51.67 -39.89
N LEU A 650 14.16 52.56 -40.89
CA LEU A 650 14.60 52.44 -42.30
C LEU A 650 13.89 51.31 -43.10
N ALA A 651 13.80 50.12 -42.52
CA ALA A 651 13.05 48.98 -43.05
C ALA A 651 12.49 48.13 -41.91
N VAL A 652 11.47 47.32 -42.20
CA VAL A 652 10.86 46.38 -41.25
C VAL A 652 10.85 44.98 -41.86
N VAL A 653 11.43 44.02 -41.16
CA VAL A 653 11.58 42.63 -41.59
C VAL A 653 10.90 41.71 -40.60
N HIS A 654 9.73 41.19 -40.96
CA HIS A 654 8.97 40.25 -40.15
C HIS A 654 9.24 38.80 -40.57
N PHE A 655 9.54 37.94 -39.62
CA PHE A 655 9.68 36.50 -39.84
C PHE A 655 8.31 35.81 -39.79
N ARG A 656 8.03 34.90 -40.72
CA ARG A 656 6.80 34.09 -40.80
C ARG A 656 7.13 32.66 -41.25
N PRO A 657 6.34 31.63 -40.85
CA PRO A 657 6.51 30.30 -41.43
C PRO A 657 6.11 30.29 -42.91
N LEU A 658 6.60 29.32 -43.68
CA LEU A 658 6.15 29.11 -45.06
C LEU A 658 4.66 28.70 -45.12
N ASP A 659 3.99 28.99 -46.24
CA ASP A 659 2.62 28.51 -46.51
C ASP A 659 2.55 26.95 -46.51
N THR A 660 3.69 26.29 -46.70
CA THR A 660 3.88 24.83 -46.67
C THR A 660 4.09 24.23 -45.27
N TRP A 661 4.44 25.02 -44.24
CA TRP A 661 4.70 24.55 -42.86
C TRP A 661 3.48 23.81 -42.26
N ARG A 662 3.69 22.60 -41.74
CA ARG A 662 2.67 21.76 -41.08
C ARG A 662 2.94 21.51 -39.59
N GLY A 663 4.00 22.09 -39.04
CA GLY A 663 4.30 22.04 -37.61
C GLY A 663 5.55 21.21 -37.26
N GLU A 664 6.43 21.00 -38.24
CA GLU A 664 7.66 20.20 -38.18
C GLU A 664 8.69 20.77 -37.19
N PHE A 665 8.59 22.07 -36.92
CA PHE A 665 9.29 22.84 -35.89
C PHE A 665 8.30 23.81 -35.23
N GLY A 666 8.58 24.27 -34.00
CA GLY A 666 7.70 25.22 -33.31
C GLY A 666 7.98 26.65 -33.76
N PHE A 667 6.93 27.40 -34.10
CA PHE A 667 7.04 28.82 -34.43
C PHE A 667 5.79 29.56 -33.91
N ASP A 668 5.99 30.61 -33.11
CA ASP A 668 4.90 31.41 -32.56
C ASP A 668 5.17 32.91 -32.69
N TRP A 669 4.16 33.65 -33.12
CA TRP A 669 4.23 35.09 -33.36
C TRP A 669 2.88 35.73 -33.04
N LEU A 670 2.91 37.02 -32.69
CA LEU A 670 1.68 37.78 -32.60
C LEU A 670 1.12 37.95 -34.01
N ARG A 671 0.02 37.25 -34.29
CA ARG A 671 -0.74 37.37 -35.54
C ARG A 671 -1.40 38.76 -35.57
N VAL A 672 -0.69 39.72 -36.16
CA VAL A 672 -1.21 41.04 -36.55
C VAL A 672 -1.67 41.01 -38.01
N ASN A 673 -2.25 42.10 -38.51
CA ASN A 673 -2.78 42.13 -39.87
C ASN A 673 -1.65 42.40 -40.89
N ASP A 674 -1.00 41.33 -41.36
CA ASP A 674 0.03 41.40 -42.43
C ASP A 674 -0.58 41.72 -43.82
N GLY A 675 -1.89 41.93 -43.93
CA GLY A 675 -2.60 42.15 -45.18
C GLY A 675 -3.01 40.84 -45.89
N ALA A 676 -4.25 40.79 -46.37
CA ALA A 676 -4.87 39.59 -46.96
C ALA A 676 -4.20 39.09 -48.26
N ALA A 677 -3.30 39.88 -48.86
CA ALA A 677 -2.49 39.48 -50.00
C ALA A 677 -1.23 38.68 -49.59
N LEU A 678 -0.74 38.85 -48.37
CA LEU A 678 0.48 38.20 -47.87
C LEU A 678 0.18 37.01 -46.96
N THR A 679 -0.91 37.06 -46.19
CA THR A 679 -1.34 35.99 -45.30
C THR A 679 -2.83 35.66 -45.46
N LYS A 680 -3.17 34.39 -45.21
CA LYS A 680 -4.56 33.90 -45.09
C LYS A 680 -4.96 33.68 -43.63
N GLU A 681 -4.10 34.06 -42.69
CA GLU A 681 -4.37 34.01 -41.26
C GLU A 681 -5.02 35.32 -40.80
N LYS A 682 -5.96 35.25 -39.87
CA LYS A 682 -6.61 36.44 -39.31
C LYS A 682 -5.75 37.02 -38.18
N PRO A 683 -5.74 38.35 -38.00
CA PRO A 683 -5.14 38.95 -36.82
C PRO A 683 -5.88 38.49 -35.56
N TYR A 684 -5.16 38.31 -34.45
CA TYR A 684 -5.76 37.86 -33.18
C TYR A 684 -6.91 38.77 -32.72
N GLU A 685 -6.84 40.07 -33.02
CA GLU A 685 -7.85 41.08 -32.71
C GLU A 685 -9.23 40.81 -33.35
N GLU A 686 -9.30 40.02 -34.44
CA GLU A 686 -10.56 39.59 -35.08
C GLU A 686 -11.11 38.24 -34.57
N ILE A 687 -10.32 37.46 -33.83
CA ILE A 687 -10.66 36.05 -33.50
C ILE A 687 -10.59 35.69 -32.01
N ILE A 688 -9.95 36.51 -31.18
CA ILE A 688 -9.93 36.36 -29.72
C ILE A 688 -11.25 36.90 -29.14
N GLU A 689 -11.96 36.09 -28.37
CA GLU A 689 -13.20 36.52 -27.69
C GLU A 689 -12.95 36.98 -26.26
N GLY A 690 -11.88 36.52 -25.60
CA GLY A 690 -11.50 37.01 -24.27
C GLY A 690 -10.54 36.08 -23.52
N GLY A 691 -10.50 36.21 -22.20
CA GLY A 691 -9.85 35.26 -21.28
C GLY A 691 -8.75 35.83 -20.37
N TYR A 692 -8.68 35.28 -19.15
CA TYR A 692 -7.52 35.28 -18.28
C TYR A 692 -7.69 34.16 -17.22
N GLY A 693 -6.74 33.21 -17.14
CA GLY A 693 -6.92 31.93 -16.45
C GLY A 693 -7.00 31.92 -14.91
N ASN A 694 -7.25 33.06 -14.25
CA ASN A 694 -7.33 33.12 -12.78
C ASN A 694 -8.76 32.97 -12.20
N GLY A 695 -9.78 32.75 -13.03
CA GLY A 695 -11.17 32.60 -12.58
C GLY A 695 -11.89 33.88 -12.16
N ILE A 696 -11.20 35.03 -12.12
CA ILE A 696 -11.71 36.27 -11.52
C ILE A 696 -12.14 37.31 -12.58
N VAL A 697 -11.54 37.32 -13.78
CA VAL A 697 -11.72 38.41 -14.77
C VAL A 697 -12.31 37.92 -16.10
N ASP A 698 -13.59 38.21 -16.34
CA ASP A 698 -14.25 37.94 -17.62
C ASP A 698 -13.93 39.01 -18.69
N LEU A 699 -12.83 38.81 -19.42
CA LEU A 699 -12.48 39.66 -20.56
C LEU A 699 -13.31 39.39 -21.84
N THR A 700 -14.40 38.60 -21.78
CA THR A 700 -15.32 38.43 -22.92
C THR A 700 -16.44 39.48 -22.98
N ARG A 701 -16.66 40.24 -21.89
CA ARG A 701 -17.79 41.17 -21.76
C ARG A 701 -17.40 42.64 -21.55
N GLY A 702 -16.12 42.95 -21.35
CA GLY A 702 -15.63 44.29 -21.07
C GLY A 702 -14.57 44.74 -22.08
N ALA A 703 -14.90 45.79 -22.84
CA ALA A 703 -14.05 46.48 -23.83
C ALA A 703 -13.34 45.58 -24.87
N THR A 704 -13.83 45.63 -26.11
CA THR A 704 -13.17 45.04 -27.28
C THR A 704 -11.69 45.44 -27.33
N GLY A 705 -10.80 44.44 -27.33
CA GLY A 705 -9.35 44.62 -27.36
C GLY A 705 -8.61 44.28 -26.06
N THR A 706 -9.25 44.26 -24.88
CA THR A 706 -8.53 44.07 -23.60
C THR A 706 -7.79 42.73 -23.49
N ALA A 707 -8.34 41.64 -24.02
CA ALA A 707 -7.64 40.35 -24.10
C ALA A 707 -6.50 40.34 -25.14
N CYS A 708 -6.65 41.05 -26.25
CA CYS A 708 -5.60 41.24 -27.27
C CYS A 708 -4.42 42.03 -26.69
N LEU A 709 -4.68 43.09 -25.92
CA LEU A 709 -3.66 43.86 -25.20
C LEU A 709 -2.88 42.99 -24.19
N LYS A 710 -3.55 42.11 -23.45
CA LYS A 710 -2.89 41.12 -22.57
C LYS A 710 -2.14 40.00 -23.31
N LEU A 711 -2.37 39.81 -24.61
CA LEU A 711 -1.58 38.89 -25.44
C LEU A 711 -0.36 39.60 -26.03
N LYS A 712 -0.49 40.87 -26.44
CA LYS A 712 0.61 41.73 -26.91
C LYS A 712 1.78 41.76 -25.92
N THR A 713 1.51 41.82 -24.62
CA THR A 713 2.54 41.85 -23.55
C THR A 713 3.35 40.56 -23.38
N GLN A 714 2.92 39.41 -23.91
CA GLN A 714 3.70 38.14 -23.84
C GLN A 714 4.86 38.07 -24.86
N TYR A 715 4.90 39.00 -25.81
CA TYR A 715 5.93 39.09 -26.83
C TYR A 715 7.02 40.09 -26.43
N HIS A 716 8.17 40.10 -27.11
CA HIS A 716 9.08 41.26 -27.03
C HIS A 716 8.62 42.30 -28.06
N GLN A 717 8.51 43.54 -27.62
CA GLN A 717 8.09 44.68 -28.43
C GLN A 717 9.30 45.59 -28.70
N HIS A 718 9.43 46.08 -29.93
CA HIS A 718 10.26 47.24 -30.27
C HIS A 718 9.38 48.28 -30.99
N CYS A 719 9.66 49.57 -30.80
CA CYS A 719 8.94 50.64 -31.51
C CYS A 719 9.43 50.73 -32.96
N ILE A 720 8.51 50.76 -33.92
CA ILE A 720 8.80 51.06 -35.34
C ILE A 720 8.66 52.56 -35.55
N LYS A 721 9.77 53.22 -35.88
CA LYS A 721 9.89 54.67 -36.06
C LYS A 721 9.73 55.03 -37.54
N ARG A 722 8.49 55.26 -37.95
CA ARG A 722 8.12 55.65 -39.32
C ARG A 722 8.47 57.12 -39.60
N LYS A 723 8.83 57.46 -40.85
CA LYS A 723 9.27 58.83 -41.20
C LYS A 723 8.18 59.91 -41.14
N ASP A 724 6.97 59.60 -41.62
CA ASP A 724 5.87 60.57 -41.74
C ASP A 724 4.92 60.57 -40.53
N ILE A 725 4.85 61.69 -39.82
CA ILE A 725 4.05 61.85 -38.60
C ILE A 725 2.59 62.18 -38.95
N THR A 726 1.77 61.16 -39.17
CA THR A 726 0.28 61.30 -39.12
C THR A 726 -0.48 60.11 -38.50
N ASN A 727 0.14 58.95 -38.23
CA ASN A 727 -0.58 57.81 -37.65
C ASN A 727 0.22 56.97 -36.66
N THR A 728 -0.51 56.25 -35.81
CA THR A 728 -0.10 55.47 -34.63
C THR A 728 1.26 54.76 -34.71
N ASN A 729 2.07 54.92 -33.65
CA ASN A 729 3.27 54.10 -33.38
C ASN A 729 2.97 52.62 -33.61
N THR A 730 3.70 51.99 -34.53
CA THR A 730 3.52 50.56 -34.84
C THR A 730 4.48 49.74 -33.98
N GLU A 731 3.99 48.68 -33.33
CA GLU A 731 4.83 47.81 -32.50
C GLU A 731 5.35 46.62 -33.32
N TYR A 732 6.66 46.39 -33.29
CA TYR A 732 7.27 45.17 -33.81
C TYR A 732 7.23 44.07 -32.74
N PHE A 733 6.51 43.00 -33.00
CA PHE A 733 6.45 41.83 -32.13
C PHE A 733 7.47 40.77 -32.58
N VAL A 734 8.48 40.52 -31.74
CA VAL A 734 9.53 39.53 -31.97
C VAL A 734 8.95 38.12 -31.88
N PRO A 735 9.02 37.29 -32.94
CA PRO A 735 8.56 35.91 -32.91
C PRO A 735 9.56 34.98 -32.22
N TYR A 736 9.07 33.80 -31.83
CA TYR A 736 9.84 32.74 -31.20
C TYR A 736 9.90 31.49 -32.10
N LEU A 737 11.10 30.91 -32.25
CA LEU A 737 11.40 29.69 -32.98
C LEU A 737 11.92 28.60 -32.04
N SER A 738 11.38 27.40 -32.17
CA SER A 738 11.73 26.21 -31.40
C SER A 738 12.34 25.17 -32.36
N LEU A 739 13.65 24.99 -32.26
CA LEU A 739 14.48 24.04 -33.02
C LEU A 739 15.31 23.20 -32.05
N PHE A 740 15.62 21.98 -32.42
CA PHE A 740 16.66 21.18 -31.77
C PHE A 740 18.04 21.54 -32.36
N SER A 741 19.14 21.14 -31.71
CA SER A 741 20.47 21.30 -32.31
C SER A 741 20.80 20.17 -33.26
N LYS A 742 21.58 20.46 -34.31
CA LYS A 742 22.12 19.44 -35.21
C LYS A 742 22.93 18.39 -34.44
N GLU A 743 23.76 18.84 -33.50
CA GLU A 743 24.55 17.94 -32.63
C GLU A 743 23.67 16.95 -31.85
N PHE A 744 22.52 17.37 -31.33
CA PHE A 744 21.58 16.48 -30.66
C PHE A 744 20.85 15.55 -31.66
N VAL A 745 20.39 16.07 -32.80
CA VAL A 745 19.65 15.27 -33.79
C VAL A 745 20.54 14.22 -34.46
N ASP A 746 21.81 14.56 -34.77
CA ASP A 746 22.81 13.61 -35.28
C ASP A 746 23.04 12.46 -34.27
N LYS A 747 23.13 12.77 -32.97
CA LYS A 747 23.22 11.74 -31.91
C LYS A 747 21.95 10.89 -31.84
N LEU A 748 20.77 11.52 -31.81
CA LEU A 748 19.48 10.82 -31.73
C LEU A 748 19.24 9.90 -32.94
N ALA A 749 19.70 10.28 -34.13
CA ALA A 749 19.63 9.46 -35.34
C ALA A 749 20.36 8.11 -35.22
N THR A 750 21.37 8.02 -34.36
CA THR A 750 22.14 6.79 -34.07
C THR A 750 21.60 5.96 -32.90
N SER A 751 20.59 6.46 -32.17
CA SER A 751 19.98 5.73 -31.06
C SER A 751 19.25 4.47 -31.54
N PRO A 752 19.37 3.31 -30.87
CA PRO A 752 18.63 2.10 -31.22
C PRO A 752 17.12 2.28 -31.08
N ASN A 753 16.68 3.17 -30.18
CA ASN A 753 15.28 3.48 -29.92
C ASN A 753 14.86 4.85 -30.49
N ARG A 754 15.45 5.27 -31.63
CA ARG A 754 15.16 6.59 -32.21
C ARG A 754 13.68 6.75 -32.61
N PRO A 755 13.09 7.96 -32.51
CA PRO A 755 11.74 8.24 -33.02
C PRO A 755 11.61 8.01 -34.53
N VAL A 756 10.38 7.73 -35.01
CA VAL A 756 10.08 7.41 -36.42
C VAL A 756 10.38 8.59 -37.35
N ILE A 757 10.04 9.82 -36.93
CA ILE A 757 10.54 11.07 -37.53
C ILE A 757 11.46 11.74 -36.51
N LEU A 758 12.64 12.16 -36.94
CA LEU A 758 13.58 12.92 -36.12
C LEU A 758 13.16 14.41 -35.98
N PRO A 759 13.44 15.05 -34.83
CA PRO A 759 13.15 16.47 -34.66
C PRO A 759 13.98 17.36 -35.59
N GLN A 760 13.40 18.51 -35.98
CA GLN A 760 14.07 19.45 -36.88
C GLN A 760 15.14 20.29 -36.16
N TYR A 761 16.28 20.45 -36.83
CA TYR A 761 17.34 21.39 -36.48
C TYR A 761 17.53 22.50 -37.53
N GLU A 762 16.77 22.47 -38.62
CA GLU A 762 16.67 23.54 -39.61
C GLU A 762 15.22 24.02 -39.74
N ALA A 763 15.02 25.32 -39.89
CA ALA A 763 13.73 25.91 -40.27
C ALA A 763 13.94 26.83 -41.47
N GLU A 764 13.12 26.70 -42.50
CA GLU A 764 13.03 27.70 -43.57
C GLU A 764 11.86 28.65 -43.31
N ILE A 765 12.15 29.95 -43.35
CA ILE A 765 11.30 31.01 -42.82
C ILE A 765 11.09 32.05 -43.93
N GLN A 766 9.83 32.42 -44.16
CA GLN A 766 9.47 33.53 -45.05
C GLN A 766 9.81 34.86 -44.36
N LEU A 767 10.47 35.76 -45.08
CA LEU A 767 10.58 37.16 -44.67
C LEU A 767 9.46 37.96 -45.33
N LEU A 768 8.70 38.73 -44.55
CA LEU A 768 7.93 39.86 -45.06
C LEU A 768 8.75 41.12 -44.88
N ILE A 769 8.89 41.92 -45.93
CA ILE A 769 9.81 43.06 -45.95
C ILE A 769 9.03 44.32 -46.37
N GLU A 770 9.13 45.35 -45.55
CA GLU A 770 8.72 46.73 -45.83
C GLU A 770 10.00 47.59 -45.81
N ILE A 771 10.18 48.47 -46.79
CA ILE A 771 11.35 49.36 -46.91
C ILE A 771 10.80 50.78 -47.08
N GLU A 772 10.98 51.64 -46.07
CA GLU A 772 10.45 53.01 -46.09
C GLU A 772 11.33 53.95 -46.91
N GLU A 773 12.65 53.74 -46.87
CA GLU A 773 13.66 54.53 -47.57
C GLU A 773 14.63 53.63 -48.32
N ASN A 774 15.24 54.10 -49.42
CA ASN A 774 16.25 53.31 -50.13
C ASN A 774 17.43 53.00 -49.19
N ILE A 775 17.83 51.73 -49.12
CA ILE A 775 18.86 51.21 -48.21
C ILE A 775 20.00 50.60 -49.02
N ASP A 776 21.23 50.58 -48.48
CA ASP A 776 22.30 49.82 -49.13
C ASP A 776 22.08 48.32 -48.91
N LYS A 777 21.87 47.86 -47.67
CA LYS A 777 21.71 46.42 -47.40
C LYS A 777 20.85 46.14 -46.17
N LEU A 778 20.25 44.95 -46.19
CA LEU A 778 19.74 44.24 -45.03
C LEU A 778 20.72 43.12 -44.70
N GLU A 779 21.26 43.10 -43.48
CA GLU A 779 22.32 42.16 -43.07
C GLU A 779 22.02 41.52 -41.70
N PHE A 780 22.22 40.21 -41.60
CA PHE A 780 21.96 39.44 -40.39
C PHE A 780 23.14 39.46 -39.41
N GLU A 781 22.84 39.76 -38.15
CA GLU A 781 23.77 39.69 -37.03
C GLU A 781 23.37 38.56 -36.08
N TYR A 782 24.25 37.56 -35.95
CA TYR A 782 24.01 36.34 -35.18
C TYR A 782 25.31 35.64 -34.81
N ASN A 783 25.25 34.74 -33.82
CA ASN A 783 26.39 33.93 -33.42
C ASN A 783 26.61 32.74 -34.39
N LYS A 784 27.70 32.81 -35.17
CA LYS A 784 28.07 31.84 -36.22
C LYS A 784 28.62 30.51 -35.69
N ASP A 785 28.93 30.39 -34.39
CA ASP A 785 29.37 29.13 -33.78
C ASP A 785 28.20 28.18 -33.44
N ILE A 786 26.98 28.74 -33.33
CA ILE A 786 25.77 28.03 -32.87
C ILE A 786 24.63 28.08 -33.90
N PHE A 787 24.62 29.04 -34.82
CA PHE A 787 23.71 29.07 -35.96
C PHE A 787 24.49 29.13 -37.28
N LYS A 788 23.87 28.59 -38.34
CA LYS A 788 24.24 28.85 -39.73
C LYS A 788 23.00 29.36 -40.45
N LEU A 789 23.15 30.46 -41.19
CA LEU A 789 22.19 30.89 -42.19
C LEU A 789 22.66 30.50 -43.59
N ASP A 790 21.74 30.28 -44.52
CA ASP A 790 22.06 30.14 -45.96
C ASP A 790 22.46 31.48 -46.60
N LYS A 791 21.96 32.60 -46.08
CA LYS A 791 22.26 33.96 -46.53
C LYS A 791 22.64 34.86 -45.34
N ASN A 792 23.59 35.76 -45.55
CA ASN A 792 23.94 36.79 -44.54
C ASN A 792 23.40 38.18 -44.90
N VAL A 793 23.05 38.41 -46.17
CA VAL A 793 22.57 39.68 -46.74
C VAL A 793 21.42 39.37 -47.70
N LEU A 794 20.44 40.28 -47.83
CA LEU A 794 19.27 40.13 -48.71
C LEU A 794 19.34 41.03 -49.95
N SER A 795 18.64 40.64 -51.03
CA SER A 795 18.77 41.27 -52.35
C SER A 795 17.92 42.53 -52.58
N ASN A 796 16.80 42.67 -51.86
CA ASN A 796 15.88 43.81 -52.03
C ASN A 796 16.38 45.05 -51.25
N LYS A 797 16.49 46.18 -51.95
CA LYS A 797 17.13 47.43 -51.47
C LYS A 797 16.33 48.71 -51.71
N THR A 798 15.31 48.66 -52.57
CA THR A 798 14.47 49.81 -52.96
C THR A 798 13.25 49.96 -52.05
N VAL A 799 12.69 51.16 -51.95
CA VAL A 799 11.41 51.42 -51.27
C VAL A 799 10.32 50.44 -51.74
N THR A 800 9.68 49.74 -50.80
CA THR A 800 8.59 48.79 -51.04
C THR A 800 7.63 48.79 -49.85
N SER A 801 6.33 48.80 -50.12
CA SER A 801 5.33 48.39 -49.12
C SER A 801 5.58 46.94 -48.67
N LEU A 802 4.97 46.56 -47.54
CA LEU A 802 5.11 45.21 -46.99
C LEU A 802 4.77 44.15 -48.06
N THR A 803 5.73 43.28 -48.36
CA THR A 803 5.61 42.23 -49.39
C THR A 803 6.29 40.93 -48.94
N LYS A 804 5.94 39.79 -49.56
CA LYS A 804 6.72 38.54 -49.39
C LYS A 804 8.07 38.71 -50.07
N GLY A 805 9.14 38.82 -49.27
CA GLY A 805 10.51 38.85 -49.74
C GLY A 805 11.09 37.45 -49.94
N GLU A 806 12.40 37.33 -49.79
CA GLU A 806 13.10 36.04 -49.83
C GLU A 806 12.78 35.14 -48.63
N THR A 807 13.08 33.84 -48.77
CA THR A 807 13.19 32.93 -47.63
C THR A 807 14.59 32.98 -47.01
N ILE A 808 14.69 32.63 -45.71
CA ILE A 808 15.94 32.41 -44.98
C ILE A 808 15.89 31.04 -44.32
N LYS A 809 16.98 30.27 -44.37
CA LYS A 809 17.12 28.98 -43.69
C LYS A 809 17.99 29.13 -42.45
N ILE A 810 17.41 28.83 -41.29
CA ILE A 810 18.05 28.91 -39.98
C ILE A 810 18.40 27.50 -39.51
N THR A 811 19.68 27.15 -39.55
CA THR A 811 20.24 25.90 -39.00
C THR A 811 20.74 26.14 -37.57
N CYS A 812 20.23 25.40 -36.60
CA CYS A 812 20.76 25.35 -35.24
C CYS A 812 21.86 24.29 -35.13
N LEU A 813 23.11 24.68 -34.95
CA LEU A 813 24.27 23.78 -34.99
C LEU A 813 24.51 23.05 -33.66
N LYS A 814 24.37 23.76 -32.54
CA LYS A 814 24.76 23.31 -31.19
C LYS A 814 23.65 23.57 -30.17
N ASP A 815 23.71 22.89 -29.03
CA ASP A 815 22.78 23.09 -27.93
C ASP A 815 22.81 24.54 -27.41
N LEU A 816 21.62 25.11 -27.24
CA LEU A 816 21.40 26.48 -26.78
C LEU A 816 21.13 26.47 -25.28
N ASP A 817 22.01 27.12 -24.53
CA ASP A 817 22.03 27.20 -23.05
C ASP A 817 21.18 28.35 -22.47
N SER A 818 20.64 29.19 -23.35
CA SER A 818 19.56 30.15 -23.10
C SER A 818 18.81 30.39 -24.42
N ASP A 819 17.67 31.08 -24.37
CA ASP A 819 17.12 31.76 -25.55
C ASP A 819 18.21 32.66 -26.18
N LYS A 820 18.31 32.66 -27.52
CA LYS A 820 19.28 33.42 -28.32
C LYS A 820 18.54 34.28 -29.35
N GLU A 821 19.21 35.32 -29.84
CA GLU A 821 18.64 36.24 -30.83
C GLU A 821 19.35 36.14 -32.19
N ILE A 822 18.58 36.27 -33.26
CA ILE A 822 19.09 36.66 -34.59
C ILE A 822 18.46 38.01 -34.92
N LYS A 823 19.32 39.01 -35.15
CA LYS A 823 18.93 40.37 -35.53
C LYS A 823 19.18 40.56 -37.03
N ILE A 824 18.44 41.47 -37.66
CA ILE A 824 18.73 41.97 -39.00
C ILE A 824 18.72 43.49 -38.97
N TYR A 825 19.77 44.09 -39.51
CA TYR A 825 19.99 45.55 -39.53
C TYR A 825 19.84 46.11 -40.95
N ALA A 826 19.15 47.24 -41.06
CA ALA A 826 19.08 48.05 -42.27
C ALA A 826 20.18 49.11 -42.25
N TYR A 827 20.98 49.12 -43.31
CA TYR A 827 22.06 50.07 -43.54
C TYR A 827 21.56 51.16 -44.50
N PRO A 828 21.55 52.45 -44.11
CA PRO A 828 21.03 53.51 -44.96
C PRO A 828 21.85 53.66 -46.24
N LYS A 829 21.18 54.00 -47.35
CA LYS A 829 21.86 54.41 -48.57
C LYS A 829 22.30 55.87 -48.43
N ILE A 830 23.60 56.13 -48.60
CA ILE A 830 24.17 57.47 -48.59
C ILE A 830 24.10 58.02 -50.02
N ASP A 831 23.43 59.15 -50.23
CA ASP A 831 23.36 59.80 -51.55
C ASP A 831 24.57 60.72 -51.76
N SER A 832 25.33 60.46 -52.82
CA SER A 832 26.65 61.03 -53.09
C SER A 832 26.59 62.23 -54.04
N SER A 833 25.88 63.29 -53.67
CA SER A 833 25.65 64.46 -54.54
C SER A 833 26.01 65.82 -53.90
N GLU A 834 27.32 66.03 -53.72
CA GLU A 834 28.03 67.33 -53.64
C GLU A 834 27.67 68.36 -52.53
N PRO A 835 28.55 69.35 -52.25
CA PRO A 835 30.00 69.28 -52.01
C PRO A 835 30.32 69.97 -50.64
N GLU A 836 31.53 70.36 -50.20
CA GLU A 836 32.84 70.60 -50.81
C GLU A 836 33.93 70.67 -49.70
N MET A 837 35.14 70.11 -49.91
CA MET A 837 36.44 70.81 -49.68
C MET A 837 37.70 69.95 -49.89
N LEU A 838 38.38 70.24 -51.02
CA LEU A 838 39.84 70.40 -51.17
C LEU A 838 40.83 69.24 -50.90
N LEU A 839 41.19 68.57 -52.02
CA LEU A 839 42.56 68.23 -52.49
C LEU A 839 43.33 67.06 -51.83
N GLY A 840 43.58 65.98 -52.61
CA GLY A 840 44.39 64.83 -52.15
C GLY A 840 44.86 63.77 -53.18
N SER A 841 44.90 64.06 -54.49
CA SER A 841 45.30 63.13 -55.58
C SER A 841 44.34 61.96 -55.92
N GLU A 842 44.24 61.65 -57.21
CA GLU A 842 43.07 60.98 -57.83
C GLU A 842 43.04 59.43 -57.72
N SER A 843 43.82 58.83 -56.81
CA SER A 843 43.87 57.36 -56.66
C SER A 843 43.70 56.84 -55.22
N GLN A 844 43.85 57.68 -54.19
CA GLN A 844 43.51 57.30 -52.80
C GLN A 844 42.11 57.80 -52.37
N ALA A 845 41.58 58.83 -53.04
CA ALA A 845 40.29 59.44 -52.74
C ALA A 845 39.09 58.47 -52.82
N VAL A 846 39.21 57.38 -53.59
CA VAL A 846 38.14 56.37 -53.72
C VAL A 846 38.12 55.40 -52.54
N GLU A 847 39.28 54.97 -52.03
CA GLU A 847 39.36 54.00 -50.92
C GLU A 847 39.07 54.64 -49.55
N GLU A 848 39.56 55.85 -49.27
CA GLU A 848 39.24 56.51 -48.00
C GLU A 848 37.76 56.95 -47.95
N GLN A 849 37.16 57.38 -49.06
CA GLN A 849 35.72 57.69 -49.11
C GLN A 849 34.86 56.42 -48.93
N ASP A 850 35.23 55.30 -49.57
CA ASP A 850 34.55 54.01 -49.39
C ASP A 850 34.62 53.51 -47.92
N PHE A 851 35.77 53.71 -47.24
CA PHE A 851 35.88 53.43 -45.81
C PHE A 851 34.99 54.34 -44.94
N TYR A 852 34.97 55.66 -45.19
CA TYR A 852 34.10 56.59 -44.47
C TYR A 852 32.62 56.26 -44.68
N ASN A 853 32.19 56.00 -45.92
CA ASN A 853 30.82 55.60 -46.25
C ASN A 853 30.42 54.30 -45.52
N LYS A 854 31.32 53.31 -45.45
CA LYS A 854 31.09 52.05 -44.71
C LYS A 854 30.97 52.27 -43.20
N LEU A 855 31.79 53.15 -42.62
CA LEU A 855 31.74 53.48 -41.20
C LEU A 855 30.46 54.26 -40.84
N GLU A 856 30.10 55.27 -41.63
CA GLU A 856 28.88 56.05 -41.43
C GLU A 856 27.62 55.19 -41.59
N SER A 857 27.57 54.33 -42.62
CA SER A 857 26.47 53.40 -42.83
C SER A 857 26.35 52.38 -41.69
N PHE A 858 27.48 51.93 -41.10
CA PHE A 858 27.49 51.07 -39.91
C PHE A 858 27.02 51.80 -38.64
N LEU A 859 27.46 53.04 -38.40
CA LEU A 859 27.06 53.83 -37.22
C LEU A 859 25.57 54.23 -37.28
N ASN A 860 25.05 54.52 -38.48
CA ASN A 860 23.66 54.90 -38.68
C ASN A 860 22.69 53.73 -38.90
N ARG A 861 23.19 52.48 -38.97
CA ARG A 861 22.35 51.28 -39.16
C ARG A 861 21.24 51.19 -38.11
N LYS A 862 20.04 50.81 -38.52
CA LYS A 862 18.87 50.64 -37.63
C LYS A 862 18.49 49.16 -37.56
N LEU A 863 17.93 48.74 -36.43
CA LEU A 863 17.35 47.40 -36.34
C LEU A 863 16.16 47.35 -37.31
N ALA A 864 16.12 46.35 -38.19
CA ALA A 864 15.03 46.14 -39.13
C ALA A 864 14.13 44.97 -38.68
N GLY A 865 14.69 44.00 -37.96
CA GLY A 865 13.94 42.87 -37.44
C GLY A 865 14.74 42.03 -36.46
N LYS A 866 14.04 41.16 -35.74
CA LYS A 866 14.61 40.31 -34.69
C LYS A 866 13.75 39.07 -34.49
N ILE A 867 14.38 37.91 -34.29
CA ILE A 867 13.72 36.65 -33.93
C ILE A 867 14.47 36.02 -32.75
N ILE A 868 13.73 35.40 -31.83
CA ILE A 868 14.28 34.63 -30.70
C ILE A 868 14.22 33.14 -31.04
N ILE A 869 15.31 32.43 -30.80
CA ILE A 869 15.37 30.96 -30.85
C ILE A 869 15.49 30.48 -29.40
N LEU A 870 14.58 29.60 -28.97
CA LEU A 870 14.50 29.19 -27.57
C LEU A 870 15.73 28.39 -27.11
N GLN A 871 15.99 28.39 -25.80
CA GLN A 871 16.85 27.39 -25.16
C GLN A 871 16.39 26.00 -25.61
N ASN A 872 17.32 25.13 -26.01
CA ASN A 872 16.98 23.82 -26.58
C ASN A 872 17.85 22.65 -26.08
N ASP A 873 18.69 22.88 -25.07
CA ASP A 873 19.59 21.89 -24.50
C ASP A 873 18.89 20.80 -23.63
N SER A 874 19.68 19.88 -23.08
CA SER A 874 19.21 18.81 -22.18
C SER A 874 18.46 19.30 -20.93
N ARG A 875 18.61 20.57 -20.54
CA ARG A 875 17.97 21.14 -19.34
C ARG A 875 16.55 21.65 -19.64
N VAL A 876 16.12 21.63 -20.90
CA VAL A 876 14.77 22.01 -21.35
C VAL A 876 14.11 21.02 -22.29
N ARG A 877 14.86 20.18 -23.02
CA ARG A 877 14.29 19.01 -23.70
C ARG A 877 13.66 18.06 -22.67
N LYS A 878 12.56 17.41 -23.06
CA LYS A 878 11.80 16.48 -22.20
C LYS A 878 11.56 15.18 -22.95
N GLU A 879 11.98 14.05 -22.41
CA GLU A 879 11.64 12.75 -23.00
C GLU A 879 10.23 12.31 -22.59
N LYS A 880 9.49 11.69 -23.52
CA LYS A 880 8.19 11.09 -23.22
C LYS A 880 8.01 9.78 -23.97
N LYS A 881 7.79 8.70 -23.22
CA LYS A 881 7.45 7.39 -23.77
C LYS A 881 5.94 7.21 -23.89
N PHE A 882 5.51 6.63 -25.01
CA PHE A 882 4.14 6.29 -25.34
C PHE A 882 4.07 4.81 -25.70
N VAL A 883 2.99 4.13 -25.29
CA VAL A 883 2.64 2.81 -25.82
C VAL A 883 1.35 2.93 -26.65
N LEU A 884 1.43 2.48 -27.90
CA LEU A 884 0.32 2.45 -28.84
C LEU A 884 -0.32 1.06 -28.78
N VAL A 885 -1.57 0.97 -28.32
CA VAL A 885 -2.24 -0.29 -28.04
C VAL A 885 -3.44 -0.49 -28.99
N PRO A 886 -3.32 -1.40 -29.97
CA PRO A 886 -4.47 -1.92 -30.70
C PRO A 886 -5.45 -2.60 -29.72
N VAL A 887 -6.72 -2.22 -29.73
CA VAL A 887 -7.75 -2.89 -28.92
C VAL A 887 -8.67 -3.70 -29.84
N MET A 888 -8.89 -4.96 -29.46
CA MET A 888 -9.82 -5.86 -30.14
C MET A 888 -11.18 -5.87 -29.43
N THR A 889 -12.28 -5.68 -30.16
CA THR A 889 -13.64 -5.67 -29.62
C THR A 889 -14.63 -6.44 -30.48
N ASN A 890 -15.67 -6.96 -29.85
CA ASN A 890 -16.82 -7.57 -30.52
C ASN A 890 -18.12 -7.10 -29.83
N ILE A 891 -18.44 -5.81 -30.01
CA ILE A 891 -19.56 -5.16 -29.30
C ILE A 891 -20.89 -5.88 -29.51
N HIS A 892 -21.11 -6.50 -30.68
CA HIS A 892 -22.37 -7.20 -30.96
C HIS A 892 -22.38 -8.69 -30.57
N ASN A 893 -21.26 -9.24 -30.08
CA ASN A 893 -21.08 -10.67 -29.80
C ASN A 893 -21.50 -11.54 -31.00
N ILE A 894 -21.00 -11.18 -32.19
CA ILE A 894 -21.22 -11.89 -33.46
C ILE A 894 -19.95 -12.69 -33.80
N VAL A 895 -20.09 -14.01 -33.98
CA VAL A 895 -18.96 -14.91 -34.28
C VAL A 895 -18.26 -14.46 -35.57
N GLY A 896 -16.94 -14.26 -35.52
CA GLY A 896 -16.13 -13.83 -36.65
C GLY A 896 -16.21 -12.33 -36.99
N ASN A 897 -16.85 -11.52 -36.13
CA ASN A 897 -16.93 -10.06 -36.26
C ASN A 897 -16.05 -9.36 -35.20
N ASP A 898 -14.84 -9.88 -34.98
CA ASP A 898 -13.86 -9.29 -34.08
C ASP A 898 -13.14 -8.15 -34.82
N LYS A 899 -13.25 -6.95 -34.27
CA LYS A 899 -12.68 -5.71 -34.80
C LYS A 899 -11.39 -5.37 -34.05
N ILE A 900 -10.38 -4.82 -34.72
CA ILE A 900 -9.13 -4.37 -34.08
C ILE A 900 -8.72 -2.98 -34.56
N GLY A 901 -8.53 -2.05 -33.62
CA GLY A 901 -8.10 -0.69 -33.93
C GLY A 901 -6.66 -0.61 -34.44
N SER A 902 -6.34 0.42 -35.22
CA SER A 902 -5.01 0.63 -35.79
C SER A 902 -4.55 2.09 -35.75
N PHE A 903 -3.24 2.28 -35.79
CA PHE A 903 -2.57 3.59 -35.83
C PHE A 903 -1.87 3.75 -37.18
N SER A 904 -2.30 4.71 -37.98
CA SER A 904 -1.64 5.07 -39.23
C SER A 904 -0.26 5.69 -38.99
N LEU A 905 0.59 5.73 -40.03
CA LEU A 905 1.88 6.40 -39.94
C LEU A 905 1.70 7.92 -39.69
N ILE A 906 0.86 8.59 -40.49
CA ILE A 906 0.64 10.03 -40.43
C ILE A 906 0.14 10.54 -39.06
N GLU A 907 -0.62 9.74 -38.32
CA GLU A 907 -0.99 10.08 -36.93
C GLU A 907 0.24 10.16 -36.02
N LYS A 908 1.18 9.21 -36.15
CA LYS A 908 2.42 9.15 -35.37
C LYS A 908 3.36 10.29 -35.75
N GLU A 909 3.43 10.62 -37.04
CA GLU A 909 4.19 11.73 -37.59
C GLU A 909 3.66 13.09 -37.07
N ASN A 910 2.33 13.29 -37.09
CA ASN A 910 1.71 14.51 -36.54
C ASN A 910 1.91 14.60 -35.02
N LEU A 911 1.77 13.48 -34.28
CA LEU A 911 2.05 13.44 -32.83
C LEU A 911 3.47 13.89 -32.51
N LEU A 912 4.49 13.31 -33.16
CA LEU A 912 5.89 13.69 -32.95
C LEU A 912 6.13 15.16 -33.32
N SER A 913 5.56 15.63 -34.43
CA SER A 913 5.71 17.03 -34.88
C SER A 913 5.19 18.03 -33.84
N PHE A 914 3.98 17.84 -33.29
CA PHE A 914 3.45 18.71 -32.24
C PHE A 914 4.25 18.64 -30.93
N LEU A 915 4.78 17.46 -30.56
CA LEU A 915 5.66 17.30 -29.40
C LEU A 915 6.98 18.07 -29.57
N TYR A 916 7.56 18.06 -30.78
CA TYR A 916 8.81 18.77 -31.09
C TYR A 916 8.70 20.30 -30.98
N GLN A 917 7.52 20.89 -31.23
CA GLN A 917 7.31 22.33 -30.99
C GLN A 917 7.58 22.71 -29.52
N GLY A 918 7.16 21.85 -28.59
CA GLY A 918 7.43 21.95 -27.15
C GLY A 918 8.73 21.28 -26.68
N LEU A 919 9.68 20.97 -27.58
CA LEU A 919 10.94 20.28 -27.28
C LEU A 919 10.78 18.92 -26.57
N ILE A 920 9.66 18.22 -26.80
CA ILE A 920 9.41 16.89 -26.25
C ILE A 920 9.88 15.81 -27.24
N ILE A 921 10.77 14.94 -26.79
CA ILE A 921 11.27 13.79 -27.56
C ILE A 921 10.29 12.63 -27.33
N GLY A 922 9.44 12.36 -28.32
CA GLY A 922 8.46 11.28 -28.26
C GLY A 922 9.05 9.93 -28.68
N PHE A 923 9.04 8.95 -27.77
CA PHE A 923 9.35 7.56 -28.07
C PHE A 923 8.04 6.77 -28.17
N LEU A 924 7.77 6.18 -29.34
CA LEU A 924 6.54 5.43 -29.60
C LEU A 924 6.88 3.93 -29.66
N GLU A 925 6.36 3.15 -28.71
CA GLU A 925 6.49 1.69 -28.71
C GLU A 925 5.14 1.06 -29.09
N GLU A 926 5.14 0.12 -30.06
CA GLU A 926 3.94 -0.63 -30.43
C GLU A 926 3.65 -1.69 -29.36
N GLY A 927 2.55 -1.52 -28.65
CA GLY A 927 2.08 -2.45 -27.64
C GLY A 927 1.48 -3.71 -28.25
N ARG A 928 1.57 -4.84 -27.52
CA ARG A 928 0.75 -6.02 -27.81
C ARG A 928 -0.72 -5.60 -27.83
N ALA A 929 -1.52 -6.14 -28.75
CA ALA A 929 -2.95 -5.86 -28.80
C ALA A 929 -3.67 -6.33 -27.51
N LEU A 930 -4.59 -5.50 -27.00
CA LEU A 930 -5.46 -5.83 -25.88
C LEU A 930 -6.74 -6.48 -26.40
N ASP A 931 -7.01 -7.72 -26.00
CA ASP A 931 -8.24 -8.41 -26.37
C ASP A 931 -9.39 -8.15 -25.37
N LEU A 932 -10.43 -7.47 -25.84
CA LEU A 932 -11.70 -7.25 -25.14
C LEU A 932 -12.90 -7.87 -25.88
N SER A 933 -12.66 -8.70 -26.91
CA SER A 933 -13.70 -9.36 -27.73
C SER A 933 -14.72 -10.14 -26.87
N SER A 934 -14.20 -10.88 -25.89
CA SER A 934 -14.95 -11.69 -24.91
C SER A 934 -15.36 -10.92 -23.65
N ASN A 935 -14.95 -9.66 -23.49
CA ASN A 935 -15.17 -8.91 -22.26
C ASN A 935 -16.64 -8.45 -22.13
N ARG A 936 -17.34 -9.01 -21.14
CA ARG A 936 -18.76 -8.76 -20.86
C ARG A 936 -19.12 -7.29 -20.55
N LYS A 937 -18.15 -6.41 -20.30
CA LYS A 937 -18.32 -4.95 -20.18
C LYS A 937 -18.32 -4.20 -21.52
N PHE A 938 -17.86 -4.84 -22.60
CA PHE A 938 -17.81 -4.28 -23.96
C PHE A 938 -18.87 -4.90 -24.88
N GLN A 939 -19.31 -6.13 -24.58
CA GLN A 939 -20.35 -6.83 -25.35
C GLN A 939 -21.79 -6.40 -25.03
N ILE A 940 -22.64 -6.39 -26.06
CA ILE A 940 -24.08 -6.59 -25.97
C ILE A 940 -24.34 -8.10 -25.91
N ARG A 941 -25.07 -8.55 -24.90
CA ARG A 941 -25.45 -9.96 -24.70
C ARG A 941 -26.97 -10.10 -24.69
N ILE A 942 -27.49 -11.28 -24.97
CA ILE A 942 -28.93 -11.56 -24.96
C ILE A 942 -29.25 -12.43 -23.74
N ASP A 943 -30.27 -12.06 -22.97
CA ASP A 943 -30.72 -12.83 -21.80
C ASP A 943 -31.71 -13.96 -22.17
N SER A 944 -32.04 -14.81 -21.19
CA SER A 944 -32.99 -15.91 -21.36
C SER A 944 -34.43 -15.47 -21.71
N ARG A 945 -34.73 -14.16 -21.67
CA ARG A 945 -36.00 -13.55 -22.08
C ARG A 945 -35.88 -12.78 -23.40
N ARG A 946 -34.81 -13.02 -24.18
CA ARG A 946 -34.44 -12.34 -25.44
C ARG A 946 -34.22 -10.82 -25.32
N ARG A 947 -33.96 -10.30 -24.11
CA ARG A 947 -33.65 -8.88 -23.87
C ARG A 947 -32.15 -8.63 -24.07
N LYS A 948 -31.80 -7.46 -24.60
CA LYS A 948 -30.40 -7.01 -24.70
C LYS A 948 -29.90 -6.53 -23.33
N ILE A 949 -28.83 -7.14 -22.84
CA ILE A 949 -27.98 -6.66 -21.75
C ILE A 949 -26.81 -5.90 -22.40
N TYR A 950 -26.59 -4.66 -21.98
CA TYR A 950 -25.47 -3.84 -22.47
C TYR A 950 -24.30 -3.91 -21.48
N GLY A 951 -23.07 -3.82 -21.98
CA GLY A 951 -21.87 -3.67 -21.15
C GLY A 951 -21.64 -2.21 -20.73
N ASP A 952 -20.88 -2.00 -19.64
CA ASP A 952 -20.60 -0.68 -19.05
C ASP A 952 -19.89 0.31 -19.99
N TYR A 953 -19.16 -0.18 -21.01
CA TYR A 953 -18.61 0.66 -22.07
C TYR A 953 -19.73 1.37 -22.84
N ILE A 954 -20.82 0.66 -23.11
CA ILE A 954 -21.94 1.11 -23.94
C ILE A 954 -22.87 2.01 -23.12
N PHE A 955 -23.36 1.52 -21.98
CA PHE A 955 -24.18 2.28 -21.03
C PHE A 955 -23.76 1.93 -19.60
N LYS A 956 -23.52 2.94 -18.76
CA LYS A 956 -23.15 2.77 -17.35
C LYS A 956 -24.26 2.00 -16.61
N ASN A 957 -23.92 0.92 -15.92
CA ASN A 957 -24.87 -0.02 -15.30
C ASN A 957 -25.77 -0.79 -16.32
N GLY A 958 -25.33 -0.94 -17.57
CA GLY A 958 -25.92 -1.81 -18.58
C GLY A 958 -27.34 -1.48 -19.04
N THR A 959 -27.86 -0.30 -18.70
CA THR A 959 -29.24 0.13 -18.91
C THR A 959 -29.25 1.43 -19.73
N PRO A 960 -30.02 1.55 -20.84
CA PRO A 960 -30.09 2.80 -21.60
C PRO A 960 -30.57 3.98 -20.72
N PRO A 961 -29.93 5.16 -20.80
CA PRO A 961 -30.24 6.29 -19.91
C PRO A 961 -31.64 6.84 -20.16
N ASN A 962 -32.42 6.96 -19.09
CA ASN A 962 -33.85 7.29 -19.14
C ASN A 962 -34.13 8.81 -19.03
N SER A 963 -33.13 9.66 -19.28
CA SER A 963 -33.06 11.01 -18.70
C SER A 963 -32.75 12.14 -19.68
N LYS A 964 -33.63 13.16 -19.67
CA LYS A 964 -33.41 14.57 -20.03
C LYS A 964 -32.68 14.86 -21.35
N ARG A 965 -33.47 15.16 -22.39
CA ARG A 965 -33.00 15.92 -23.56
C ARG A 965 -32.65 17.35 -23.14
N THR A 966 -31.38 17.72 -23.25
CA THR A 966 -30.93 19.08 -23.55
C THR A 966 -30.03 18.98 -24.78
N ASP A 967 -30.46 19.59 -25.88
CA ASP A 967 -29.66 19.89 -27.08
C ASP A 967 -28.97 18.68 -27.78
N GLY A 968 -29.50 17.47 -27.58
CA GLY A 968 -29.21 16.29 -28.39
C GLY A 968 -28.07 15.37 -27.93
N ASN A 969 -27.28 15.77 -26.93
CA ASN A 969 -26.12 14.98 -26.47
C ASN A 969 -26.41 14.14 -25.22
N ILE A 970 -25.85 12.93 -25.17
CA ILE A 970 -25.84 12.06 -23.98
C ILE A 970 -24.51 12.30 -23.27
N TRP A 971 -24.55 12.99 -22.13
CA TRP A 971 -23.37 13.27 -21.31
C TRP A 971 -23.18 12.17 -20.25
N GLU A 972 -22.53 11.07 -20.62
CA GLU A 972 -22.18 9.99 -19.69
C GLU A 972 -20.66 10.00 -19.39
N ASP A 973 -20.30 10.08 -18.12
CA ASP A 973 -18.90 9.98 -17.68
C ASP A 973 -18.36 8.55 -17.88
N LYS A 974 -17.44 8.39 -18.85
CA LYS A 974 -16.74 7.15 -19.19
C LYS A 974 -15.36 7.00 -18.53
N SER A 975 -14.88 7.95 -17.71
CA SER A 975 -13.53 7.91 -17.13
C SER A 975 -13.21 6.59 -16.41
N GLY A 976 -14.19 6.05 -15.66
CA GLY A 976 -14.06 4.77 -14.98
C GLY A 976 -13.86 3.54 -15.88
N ILE A 977 -14.41 3.52 -17.11
CA ILE A 977 -14.17 2.41 -18.04
C ILE A 977 -12.83 2.56 -18.77
N PHE A 978 -12.42 3.79 -19.07
CA PHE A 978 -11.09 4.09 -19.63
C PHE A 978 -9.95 3.74 -18.67
N ARG A 979 -10.11 4.04 -17.38
CA ARG A 979 -9.18 3.60 -16.32
C ARG A 979 -9.13 2.08 -16.18
N TYR A 980 -10.28 1.40 -16.31
CA TYR A 980 -10.35 -0.05 -16.26
C TYR A 980 -9.60 -0.72 -17.42
N VAL A 981 -9.70 -0.17 -18.64
CA VAL A 981 -8.93 -0.66 -19.81
C VAL A 981 -7.42 -0.49 -19.59
N GLN A 982 -6.97 0.67 -19.11
CA GLN A 982 -5.56 0.90 -18.79
C GLN A 982 -5.05 -0.09 -17.72
N MET A 983 -5.84 -0.31 -16.67
CA MET A 983 -5.53 -1.28 -15.61
C MET A 983 -5.43 -2.72 -16.13
N LEU A 984 -6.35 -3.16 -17.01
CA LEU A 984 -6.26 -4.48 -17.64
C LEU A 984 -4.95 -4.60 -18.43
N TYR A 985 -4.62 -3.60 -19.25
CA TYR A 985 -3.45 -3.65 -20.11
C TYR A 985 -2.14 -3.72 -19.32
N LEU A 986 -1.98 -2.85 -18.33
CA LEU A 986 -0.77 -2.76 -17.52
C LEU A 986 -0.61 -3.96 -16.56
N LYS A 987 -1.69 -4.68 -16.22
CA LYS A 987 -1.60 -5.94 -15.47
C LYS A 987 -0.82 -7.00 -16.24
N GLU A 988 -1.03 -7.10 -17.54
CA GLU A 988 -0.40 -8.12 -18.41
C GLU A 988 0.87 -7.60 -19.10
N ASN A 989 1.06 -6.28 -19.17
CA ASN A 989 2.17 -5.62 -19.86
C ASN A 989 2.87 -4.60 -18.93
N ASN A 990 3.25 -5.02 -17.73
CA ASN A 990 3.81 -4.16 -16.66
C ASN A 990 5.10 -3.39 -17.09
N GLN A 991 5.78 -3.82 -18.16
CA GLN A 991 6.88 -3.07 -18.78
C GLN A 991 6.51 -1.65 -19.23
N TYR A 992 5.23 -1.41 -19.56
CA TYR A 992 4.72 -0.09 -19.96
C TYR A 992 4.20 0.75 -18.78
N LYS A 993 4.44 0.34 -17.52
CA LYS A 993 4.01 1.09 -16.34
C LYS A 993 4.73 2.44 -16.28
N GLY A 994 3.97 3.54 -16.38
CA GLY A 994 4.51 4.91 -16.47
C GLY A 994 4.73 5.42 -17.90
N TYR A 995 4.40 4.63 -18.91
CA TYR A 995 4.25 5.12 -20.29
C TYR A 995 2.91 5.85 -20.43
N PHE A 996 2.84 6.80 -21.35
CA PHE A 996 1.58 7.38 -21.80
C PHE A 996 0.84 6.32 -22.63
N THR A 997 -0.33 5.86 -22.18
CA THR A 997 -1.04 4.75 -22.84
C THR A 997 -2.08 5.29 -23.82
N ILE A 998 -2.03 4.83 -25.07
CA ILE A 998 -3.00 5.20 -26.10
C ILE A 998 -3.67 3.95 -26.65
N PHE A 999 -4.98 3.84 -26.47
CA PHE A 999 -5.80 2.71 -26.89
C PHE A 999 -6.58 3.06 -28.16
N CYS A 1000 -6.37 2.34 -29.26
CA CYS A 1000 -7.16 2.52 -30.48
C CYS A 1000 -8.17 1.38 -30.67
N PHE A 1001 -9.41 1.76 -30.94
CA PHE A 1001 -10.53 0.88 -31.27
C PHE A 1001 -10.92 1.07 -32.74
N ASP A 1002 -11.44 0.01 -33.37
CA ASP A 1002 -12.11 0.06 -34.69
C ASP A 1002 -13.64 0.29 -34.55
N GLU A 1003 -14.08 0.70 -33.37
CA GLU A 1003 -15.44 1.16 -33.13
C GLU A 1003 -15.57 2.64 -33.46
N ASN A 1004 -16.70 3.04 -34.05
CA ASN A 1004 -16.88 4.39 -34.62
C ASN A 1004 -16.76 5.54 -33.60
N THR A 1005 -17.10 5.29 -32.34
CA THR A 1005 -17.12 6.24 -31.21
C THR A 1005 -17.23 5.44 -29.90
N TYR A 1006 -17.05 6.07 -28.74
CA TYR A 1006 -17.39 5.46 -27.46
C TYR A 1006 -18.92 5.30 -27.26
N ASP A 1007 -19.73 6.20 -27.82
CA ASP A 1007 -21.20 6.14 -27.80
C ASP A 1007 -21.78 5.27 -28.93
N SER A 1008 -21.17 4.11 -29.23
CA SER A 1008 -21.38 3.40 -30.50
C SER A 1008 -22.74 2.70 -30.68
N TYR A 1009 -23.66 2.73 -29.69
CA TYR A 1009 -24.96 2.08 -29.85
C TYR A 1009 -25.99 2.98 -30.54
N ASN A 1010 -26.42 2.53 -31.72
CA ASN A 1010 -27.25 3.26 -32.67
C ASN A 1010 -28.69 3.48 -32.12
N ILE A 1011 -28.94 4.60 -31.44
CA ILE A 1011 -30.28 5.03 -30.98
C ILE A 1011 -31.03 5.62 -32.19
N PRO A 1012 -32.10 4.98 -32.72
CA PRO A 1012 -32.64 5.34 -34.04
C PRO A 1012 -33.42 6.66 -34.13
N THR A 1013 -33.60 7.38 -33.01
CA THR A 1013 -34.69 8.36 -32.84
C THR A 1013 -34.28 9.81 -32.55
N THR A 1014 -32.97 10.14 -32.60
CA THR A 1014 -32.49 11.53 -32.40
C THR A 1014 -31.73 12.14 -33.59
N GLY A 1015 -31.14 11.35 -34.49
CA GLY A 1015 -30.45 11.84 -35.71
C GLY A 1015 -29.17 12.67 -35.49
N GLN A 1016 -28.96 13.15 -34.27
CA GLN A 1016 -27.76 13.78 -33.75
C GLN A 1016 -27.45 13.16 -32.38
N ALA A 1017 -26.21 12.75 -32.22
CA ALA A 1017 -25.51 12.53 -30.95
C ALA A 1017 -24.07 12.98 -31.20
N GLY A 1018 -23.51 13.79 -30.29
CA GLY A 1018 -22.21 14.42 -30.40
C GLY A 1018 -21.01 13.48 -30.21
N ALA A 1019 -21.01 12.35 -30.91
CA ALA A 1019 -19.89 11.42 -30.96
C ALA A 1019 -18.59 12.15 -31.38
N VAL A 1020 -17.47 11.79 -30.76
CA VAL A 1020 -16.12 12.28 -31.10
C VAL A 1020 -15.18 11.11 -31.42
N PRO A 1021 -14.19 11.30 -32.32
CA PRO A 1021 -13.30 10.22 -32.79
C PRO A 1021 -12.17 9.88 -31.81
N GLY A 1022 -12.12 10.51 -30.64
CA GLY A 1022 -11.17 10.25 -29.57
C GLY A 1022 -11.60 10.91 -28.26
N GLN A 1023 -11.01 10.50 -27.14
CA GLN A 1023 -11.22 11.08 -25.81
C GLN A 1023 -10.06 10.72 -24.85
N VAL A 1024 -9.70 11.61 -23.93
CA VAL A 1024 -8.82 11.31 -22.77
C VAL A 1024 -9.64 10.87 -21.55
N GLU A 1025 -9.09 10.04 -20.64
CA GLU A 1025 -9.72 9.71 -19.34
C GLU A 1025 -10.11 10.99 -18.56
N LYS A 1026 -9.18 11.94 -18.50
CA LYS A 1026 -9.32 13.28 -17.96
C LYS A 1026 -8.16 14.13 -18.46
N ILE A 1027 -8.35 15.43 -18.64
CA ILE A 1027 -7.24 16.34 -18.99
C ILE A 1027 -6.13 16.25 -17.92
N SER A 1028 -4.87 16.29 -18.36
CA SER A 1028 -3.67 15.99 -17.56
C SER A 1028 -3.57 14.54 -17.06
N THR A 1029 -4.27 13.58 -17.68
CA THR A 1029 -4.12 12.14 -17.41
C THR A 1029 -3.64 11.43 -18.67
N GLU A 1030 -2.55 10.67 -18.55
CA GLU A 1030 -1.80 10.09 -19.68
C GLU A 1030 -2.43 8.79 -20.21
N ASN A 1031 -3.75 8.82 -20.43
CA ASN A 1031 -4.59 7.69 -20.81
C ASN A 1031 -5.62 8.12 -21.88
N VAL A 1032 -5.39 7.75 -23.15
CA VAL A 1032 -6.13 8.23 -24.33
C VAL A 1032 -6.80 7.10 -25.09
N PHE A 1033 -7.99 7.37 -25.62
CA PHE A 1033 -8.85 6.45 -26.37
C PHE A 1033 -9.14 7.04 -27.75
N LEU A 1034 -8.94 6.24 -28.81
CA LEU A 1034 -9.20 6.63 -30.20
C LEU A 1034 -10.20 5.67 -30.86
N PHE A 1035 -11.02 6.22 -31.75
CA PHE A 1035 -12.15 5.53 -32.39
C PHE A 1035 -12.10 5.72 -33.91
N ASN A 1036 -12.75 4.84 -34.69
CA ASN A 1036 -12.61 4.86 -36.16
C ASN A 1036 -13.30 6.06 -36.83
N GLY A 1037 -14.38 6.60 -36.23
CA GLY A 1037 -14.92 7.91 -36.58
C GLY A 1037 -16.44 8.01 -36.79
N ILE A 1038 -16.91 9.25 -36.81
CA ILE A 1038 -18.33 9.62 -36.76
C ILE A 1038 -19.04 9.26 -38.06
N ARG A 1039 -20.23 8.63 -37.98
CA ARG A 1039 -21.11 8.32 -39.13
C ARG A 1039 -20.44 7.52 -40.26
N GLY A 1040 -19.40 6.75 -39.97
CA GLY A 1040 -18.64 5.96 -40.96
C GLY A 1040 -17.58 6.75 -41.73
N GLY A 1041 -17.31 8.01 -41.36
CA GLY A 1041 -16.11 8.72 -41.80
C GLY A 1041 -14.89 8.26 -41.01
N GLN A 1042 -13.72 8.22 -41.65
CA GLN A 1042 -12.44 7.92 -41.01
C GLN A 1042 -11.99 9.03 -40.05
N ARG A 1043 -11.31 8.63 -38.97
CA ARG A 1043 -10.62 9.53 -38.02
C ARG A 1043 -9.60 10.40 -38.76
N LYS A 1044 -9.50 11.67 -38.38
CA LYS A 1044 -8.49 12.59 -38.92
C LYS A 1044 -7.13 12.29 -38.29
N ALA A 1045 -6.04 12.43 -39.06
CA ALA A 1045 -4.67 12.26 -38.53
C ALA A 1045 -4.39 13.15 -37.30
N ASP A 1046 -5.03 14.31 -37.22
CA ASP A 1046 -4.90 15.27 -36.12
C ASP A 1046 -5.59 14.83 -34.80
N THR A 1047 -6.42 13.77 -34.81
CA THR A 1047 -7.11 13.33 -33.60
C THR A 1047 -6.16 12.70 -32.58
N LEU A 1048 -5.16 11.90 -33.01
CA LEU A 1048 -4.14 11.36 -32.10
C LEU A 1048 -3.40 12.48 -31.34
N PRO A 1049 -2.78 13.49 -32.00
CA PRO A 1049 -2.14 14.59 -31.28
C PRO A 1049 -3.13 15.40 -30.43
N HIS A 1050 -4.36 15.66 -30.87
CA HIS A 1050 -5.34 16.42 -30.08
C HIS A 1050 -5.61 15.78 -28.71
N GLU A 1051 -5.92 14.48 -28.68
CA GLU A 1051 -6.18 13.77 -27.42
C GLU A 1051 -4.90 13.52 -26.60
N ALA A 1052 -3.76 13.26 -27.26
CA ALA A 1052 -2.48 13.13 -26.57
C ALA A 1052 -2.09 14.44 -25.84
N LEU A 1053 -2.33 15.59 -26.48
CA LEU A 1053 -2.10 16.91 -25.90
C LEU A 1053 -3.07 17.23 -24.75
N HIS A 1054 -4.31 16.71 -24.79
CA HIS A 1054 -5.20 16.73 -23.62
C HIS A 1054 -4.66 15.90 -22.44
N GLY A 1055 -4.10 14.72 -22.69
CA GLY A 1055 -3.43 13.94 -21.65
C GLY A 1055 -2.17 14.62 -21.09
N LEU A 1056 -1.49 15.44 -21.89
CA LEU A 1056 -0.39 16.33 -21.46
C LEU A 1056 -0.87 17.66 -20.84
N GLY A 1057 -2.18 17.85 -20.62
CA GLY A 1057 -2.75 18.96 -19.85
C GLY A 1057 -3.16 20.19 -20.64
N LEU A 1058 -3.14 20.17 -21.97
CA LEU A 1058 -3.77 21.22 -22.76
C LEU A 1058 -5.29 21.11 -22.70
N HIS A 1059 -5.96 22.25 -22.67
CA HIS A 1059 -7.41 22.36 -22.82
C HIS A 1059 -7.76 22.98 -24.17
N HIS A 1060 -9.02 22.81 -24.59
CA HIS A 1060 -9.59 23.59 -25.69
C HIS A 1060 -9.47 25.10 -25.46
N THR A 1061 -9.13 25.82 -26.53
CA THR A 1061 -8.89 27.27 -26.53
C THR A 1061 -10.10 28.05 -27.07
N HIS A 1062 -11.32 27.59 -26.84
CA HIS A 1062 -12.52 28.20 -27.42
C HIS A 1062 -13.75 28.11 -26.50
N LYS A 1063 -14.87 28.67 -26.98
CA LYS A 1063 -16.03 29.12 -26.18
C LYS A 1063 -16.99 28.00 -25.72
N ASP A 1064 -16.63 27.30 -24.65
CA ASP A 1064 -17.54 26.33 -23.97
C ASP A 1064 -18.07 26.82 -22.60
N SER A 1065 -17.45 27.82 -21.96
CA SER A 1065 -17.89 28.32 -20.64
C SER A 1065 -17.45 29.76 -20.32
N THR A 1066 -18.25 30.46 -19.51
CA THR A 1066 -17.95 31.81 -18.97
C THR A 1066 -17.72 31.81 -17.45
N PRO A 1067 -16.79 32.63 -16.92
CA PRO A 1067 -15.46 32.94 -17.46
C PRO A 1067 -14.51 31.73 -17.37
N ILE A 1068 -13.29 31.87 -17.88
CA ILE A 1068 -12.23 30.86 -17.77
C ILE A 1068 -11.80 30.71 -16.30
N LYS A 1069 -11.81 29.48 -15.77
CA LYS A 1069 -11.45 29.18 -14.36
C LYS A 1069 -10.15 28.38 -14.23
N GLU A 1070 -9.69 27.76 -15.30
CA GLU A 1070 -8.51 26.91 -15.32
C GLU A 1070 -7.25 27.70 -15.69
N ALA A 1071 -6.21 27.67 -14.86
CA ALA A 1071 -4.94 28.37 -15.13
C ALA A 1071 -4.21 27.88 -16.40
N THR A 1072 -4.49 26.64 -16.81
CA THR A 1072 -4.08 25.99 -18.06
C THR A 1072 -4.82 26.52 -19.31
N ARG A 1073 -5.83 27.38 -19.15
CA ARG A 1073 -6.50 28.12 -20.23
C ARG A 1073 -6.20 29.61 -20.08
N LYS A 1074 -5.43 30.19 -21.00
CA LYS A 1074 -5.10 31.64 -20.94
C LYS A 1074 -6.08 32.51 -21.74
N TYR A 1075 -6.45 32.06 -22.93
CA TYR A 1075 -7.26 32.82 -23.89
C TYR A 1075 -8.32 31.92 -24.54
N VAL A 1076 -9.48 32.51 -24.84
CA VAL A 1076 -10.60 31.87 -25.57
C VAL A 1076 -10.82 32.60 -26.88
N TYR A 1077 -10.89 31.81 -27.95
CA TYR A 1077 -11.10 32.25 -29.33
C TYR A 1077 -12.49 31.81 -29.81
N SER A 1078 -13.03 32.52 -30.81
CA SER A 1078 -14.35 32.20 -31.36
C SER A 1078 -14.43 30.79 -31.93
N ASN A 1079 -15.59 30.12 -31.79
CA ASN A 1079 -15.74 28.73 -32.19
C ASN A 1079 -15.90 28.60 -33.71
N GLY A 1080 -14.78 28.41 -34.40
CA GLY A 1080 -14.67 28.29 -35.86
C GLY A 1080 -15.35 27.06 -36.50
N ASN A 1081 -16.15 26.29 -35.77
CA ASN A 1081 -16.99 25.22 -36.33
C ASN A 1081 -18.08 25.74 -37.28
N VAL A 1082 -18.64 26.94 -36.99
CA VAL A 1082 -19.75 27.51 -37.76
C VAL A 1082 -19.27 28.44 -38.87
N ASN A 1083 -18.10 29.08 -38.69
CA ASN A 1083 -17.53 30.00 -39.68
C ASN A 1083 -16.02 29.79 -39.78
N ILE A 1084 -15.57 29.23 -40.91
CA ILE A 1084 -14.15 28.91 -41.18
C ILE A 1084 -13.24 30.14 -41.14
N THR A 1085 -13.75 31.34 -41.46
CA THR A 1085 -12.94 32.57 -41.51
C THR A 1085 -12.32 32.93 -40.15
N ASN A 1086 -13.06 32.71 -39.06
CA ASN A 1086 -12.63 33.05 -37.69
C ASN A 1086 -11.91 31.90 -36.95
N SER A 1087 -11.64 30.78 -37.63
CA SER A 1087 -10.90 29.65 -37.03
C SER A 1087 -9.39 29.90 -36.94
N THR A 1088 -8.73 29.24 -35.98
CA THR A 1088 -7.27 29.15 -35.88
C THR A 1088 -6.77 27.75 -36.29
N ASP A 1089 -5.55 27.77 -36.83
CA ASP A 1089 -4.62 26.67 -37.09
C ASP A 1089 -4.04 26.00 -35.82
N ASN A 1090 -4.39 26.50 -34.63
CA ASN A 1090 -4.06 25.83 -33.37
C ASN A 1090 -4.78 24.48 -33.24
N ILE A 1091 -4.02 23.45 -32.87
CA ILE A 1091 -4.50 22.07 -32.70
C ILE A 1091 -5.62 21.96 -31.65
N MET A 1092 -5.65 22.82 -30.62
CA MET A 1092 -6.66 22.79 -29.54
C MET A 1092 -7.96 23.58 -29.84
N SER A 1093 -8.23 23.88 -31.11
CA SER A 1093 -9.46 24.54 -31.58
C SER A 1093 -10.21 23.65 -32.57
N TYR A 1094 -11.54 23.50 -32.48
CA TYR A 1094 -12.28 22.61 -33.37
C TYR A 1094 -12.37 23.10 -34.85
N GLY A 1095 -12.15 24.39 -35.12
CA GLY A 1095 -12.43 24.99 -36.44
C GLY A 1095 -11.63 24.39 -37.60
N ASN A 1096 -12.29 24.26 -38.77
CA ASN A 1096 -11.88 23.44 -39.92
C ASN A 1096 -10.62 23.89 -40.73
N LYS A 1097 -9.76 24.78 -40.20
CA LYS A 1097 -8.42 25.00 -40.78
C LYS A 1097 -7.50 23.81 -40.50
N ILE A 1098 -6.50 23.61 -41.36
CA ILE A 1098 -5.39 22.67 -41.17
C ILE A 1098 -4.73 22.99 -39.83
N LYS A 1099 -4.48 21.96 -39.01
CA LYS A 1099 -3.80 22.11 -37.73
C LYS A 1099 -2.29 22.01 -37.95
N LYS A 1100 -1.55 22.98 -37.41
CA LYS A 1100 -0.08 23.05 -37.60
C LYS A 1100 0.69 23.68 -36.43
N SER A 1101 0.04 24.42 -35.53
CA SER A 1101 0.75 25.14 -34.46
C SER A 1101 0.23 24.83 -33.05
N LEU A 1102 1.16 24.82 -32.10
CA LEU A 1102 0.95 25.18 -30.70
C LEU A 1102 1.58 26.55 -30.44
N TRP A 1103 1.09 27.26 -29.43
CA TRP A 1103 1.61 28.57 -29.00
C TRP A 1103 2.62 28.43 -27.85
N ARG A 1104 3.49 29.42 -27.64
CA ARG A 1104 4.59 29.38 -26.66
C ARG A 1104 4.12 29.10 -25.23
N TRP A 1105 2.96 29.62 -24.82
CA TRP A 1105 2.36 29.32 -23.51
C TRP A 1105 1.81 27.89 -23.40
N GLN A 1106 1.43 27.25 -24.52
CA GLN A 1106 1.06 25.83 -24.56
C GLN A 1106 2.31 24.93 -24.53
N TRP A 1107 3.41 25.35 -25.18
CA TRP A 1107 4.71 24.67 -25.09
C TRP A 1107 5.15 24.55 -23.62
N HIS A 1108 4.99 25.62 -22.82
CA HIS A 1108 5.23 25.59 -21.37
C HIS A 1108 4.33 24.59 -20.62
N ILE A 1109 3.05 24.44 -20.97
CA ILE A 1109 2.16 23.49 -20.27
C ILE A 1109 2.58 22.04 -20.54
N ILE A 1110 2.83 21.67 -21.81
CA ILE A 1110 3.25 20.29 -22.13
C ILE A 1110 4.70 20.01 -21.70
N ASN A 1111 5.55 21.03 -21.66
CA ASN A 1111 6.93 20.98 -21.19
C ASN A 1111 7.27 22.16 -20.25
N PRO A 1112 7.02 22.02 -18.94
CA PRO A 1112 7.26 23.08 -17.94
C PRO A 1112 8.71 23.59 -17.86
N ASN A 1113 9.67 22.88 -18.45
CA ASN A 1113 11.07 23.32 -18.50
C ASN A 1113 11.26 24.52 -19.45
N ILE A 1114 10.43 24.64 -20.49
CA ILE A 1114 10.38 25.85 -21.35
C ILE A 1114 9.80 26.98 -20.51
N LYS A 1115 10.58 28.04 -20.27
CA LYS A 1115 10.14 29.18 -19.46
C LYS A 1115 9.12 30.04 -20.19
N GLU A 1116 7.95 30.23 -19.57
CA GLU A 1116 7.06 31.33 -19.95
C GLU A 1116 7.70 32.70 -19.64
N LYS A 1117 7.15 33.77 -20.22
CA LYS A 1117 7.55 35.16 -20.06
C LYS A 1117 6.39 35.95 -19.43
#